data_AF-A0A257DDC4-F1
#
_entry.id   AF-A0A257DDC4-F1
#
_cell.length_a   1.000
_cell.length_b   1.000
_cell.length_c   1.000
_cell.angle_alpha   90.00
_cell.angle_beta   90.00
_cell.angle_gamma   90.00
#
_symmetry.space_group_name_H-M   'P 1'
#
loop_
_entity.id
_entity.type
_entity.pdbx_description
1 polymer ?
#
loop_
_entity_poly.entity_id
_entity_poly.type
_entity_poly.pdbx_seq_one_letter_code
_entity_poly.pdbx_strand_id
1 'polypeptide(L)'
;MTPALPGSVVAATSPESRWRCARPSLTVAALHAAALFAVDPVGTGGAVIRALPGPARDGWLQRLSELLPEGTPVRRVPLHINDERLLGGLDLAATLQAGRPIAQQGVLTLADGGVAVLAMAERLAPATAARLAAVLDTQEVALERDGLATRHATRFGVIALDEGLADDERVAPALIDRLAFSIDLHPLVEDAAHRTTDERALEDELASMPGWSASDVAAARALLPQIDAPAEIVQALVSTALALGVASLRAPLLAVRVARASAALDGRLRITDDDAQLAAALVLAPRATQVPAPPADQPPDDAQAPPEPEEPEASEDTPEPPAPEDGDDTGDDDDTPEPPVGDLEDRVLEAAQAAIPAGLLAALMAGQDRRSNAQASGRAGAVQQGCKRGRPSGARRGEPRAGARLNVIETLRAAAPWQKIRHAEVARAQAVKPTQVPPTRARVQVRRDDFHVTRYKQRSATTTVFVVDASGSSALNRLAEAKGAVELLLADCYVRRDQVAVLAFRGKGAELLLPPTRSLVRAKRSLAGLPGGGGTPLASGIDAAAALAESIARRGETPIVVLLTDGRGNIARDGSPGRARAGDDVQQAARQFRAAQLRALLIDTSPQPQAAARQLAQEMGASYLPLPYAGASALSQAVALATKSASAAPLASR
;
A
#
# COMPACT_ATOMS: atom_id res chain seq x y z
N MET A 1 21.78 -10.88 67.22
CA MET A 1 22.75 -10.84 66.10
C MET A 1 22.06 -11.38 64.88
N THR A 2 21.42 -10.47 64.15
CA THR A 2 20.69 -10.69 62.90
C THR A 2 21.69 -10.69 61.75
N PRO A 3 21.72 -11.71 60.87
CA PRO A 3 22.55 -11.64 59.67
C PRO A 3 21.84 -10.81 58.60
N ALA A 4 22.64 -9.96 57.95
CA ALA A 4 22.23 -8.96 56.98
C ALA A 4 21.69 -9.57 55.67
N LEU A 5 20.63 -8.95 55.16
CA LEU A 5 20.14 -9.12 53.79
C LEU A 5 21.11 -8.45 52.81
N PRO A 6 21.51 -9.09 51.69
CA PRO A 6 22.20 -8.41 50.62
C PRO A 6 21.18 -7.63 49.78
N GLY A 7 21.33 -6.30 49.77
CA GLY A 7 20.63 -5.43 48.86
C GLY A 7 21.17 -5.55 47.43
N SER A 8 20.26 -5.67 46.48
CA SER A 8 20.40 -5.10 45.14
C SER A 8 19.01 -4.76 44.62
N VAL A 9 18.50 -3.61 45.08
CA VAL A 9 17.44 -2.89 44.36
C VAL A 9 18.07 -2.48 43.04
N VAL A 10 17.76 -3.22 41.98
CA VAL A 10 17.95 -2.76 40.61
C VAL A 10 17.23 -1.41 40.54
N ALA A 11 17.99 -0.35 40.27
CA ALA A 11 17.47 0.99 40.14
C ALA A 11 16.32 0.98 39.12
N ALA A 12 15.10 1.08 39.64
CA ALA A 12 13.93 1.36 38.83
C ALA A 12 14.21 2.68 38.12
N THR A 13 14.34 2.64 36.79
CA THR A 13 14.23 3.83 35.96
C THR A 13 12.98 4.58 36.39
N SER A 14 13.14 5.85 36.77
CA SER A 14 12.04 6.70 37.26
C SER A 14 10.84 6.58 36.32
N PRO A 15 9.61 6.35 36.85
CA PRO A 15 8.39 6.28 36.04
C PRO A 15 8.17 7.54 35.18
N GLU A 16 8.81 8.68 35.50
CA GLU A 16 8.75 9.92 34.73
C GLU A 16 9.50 9.87 33.38
N SER A 17 10.45 8.94 33.23
CA SER A 17 11.30 8.81 32.03
C SER A 17 10.71 7.94 30.92
N ARG A 18 9.55 7.30 31.17
CA ARG A 18 8.95 6.33 30.24
C ARG A 18 8.04 6.97 29.18
N TRP A 19 7.52 8.18 29.40
CA TRP A 19 6.35 8.68 28.65
C TRP A 19 6.37 10.16 28.22
N ARG A 20 7.35 10.97 28.66
CA ARG A 20 7.27 12.45 28.47
C ARG A 20 8.00 12.97 27.23
N CYS A 21 7.69 12.43 26.06
CA CYS A 21 8.07 13.10 24.82
C CYS A 21 6.82 13.32 23.98
N ALA A 22 6.37 14.58 23.89
CA ALA A 22 5.42 15.03 22.85
C ALA A 22 5.90 14.67 21.43
N ARG A 23 7.17 14.28 21.28
CA ARG A 23 7.80 13.70 20.09
C ARG A 23 8.63 12.46 20.45
N PRO A 24 8.04 11.26 20.56
CA PRO A 24 8.84 10.06 20.79
C PRO A 24 9.80 9.85 19.61
N SER A 25 11.06 9.52 19.90
CA SER A 25 11.99 9.13 18.83
C SER A 25 11.44 7.88 18.13
N LEU A 26 11.84 7.67 16.87
CA LEU A 26 11.37 6.51 16.10
C LEU A 26 11.68 5.18 16.81
N THR A 27 12.82 5.08 17.48
CA THR A 27 13.21 3.93 18.31
C THR A 27 12.22 3.71 19.45
N VAL A 28 11.85 4.76 20.17
CA VAL A 28 10.90 4.71 21.28
C VAL A 28 9.51 4.32 20.78
N ALA A 29 9.05 4.93 19.67
CA ALA A 29 7.77 4.60 19.06
C ALA A 29 7.70 3.12 18.60
N ALA A 30 8.80 2.59 18.04
CA ALA A 30 8.91 1.20 17.63
C ALA A 30 8.80 0.23 18.81
N LEU A 31 9.46 0.53 19.94
CA LEU A 31 9.41 -0.26 21.17
C LEU A 31 8.04 -0.23 21.83
N HIS A 32 7.40 0.95 21.90
CA HIS A 32 6.04 1.10 22.42
C HIS A 32 5.06 0.27 21.60
N ALA A 33 5.12 0.35 20.26
CA ALA A 33 4.25 -0.43 19.40
C ALA A 33 4.43 -1.95 19.60
N ALA A 34 5.65 -2.44 19.84
CA ALA A 34 5.89 -3.84 20.15
C ALA A 34 5.22 -4.27 21.48
N ALA A 35 5.36 -3.47 22.53
CA ALA A 35 4.75 -3.73 23.83
C ALA A 35 3.21 -3.67 23.78
N LEU A 36 2.67 -2.61 23.18
CA LEU A 36 1.23 -2.40 23.02
C LEU A 36 0.59 -3.50 22.15
N PHE A 37 1.27 -3.92 21.09
CA PHE A 37 0.85 -5.09 20.30
C PHE A 37 0.89 -6.37 21.14
N ALA A 38 1.91 -6.59 21.97
CA ALA A 38 2.03 -7.79 22.80
C ALA A 38 0.93 -7.87 23.88
N VAL A 39 0.43 -6.73 24.38
CA VAL A 39 -0.72 -6.68 25.30
C VAL A 39 -1.98 -7.15 24.60
N ASP A 40 -2.36 -6.55 23.48
CA ASP A 40 -3.59 -6.94 22.77
C ASP A 40 -3.36 -7.18 21.27
N PRO A 41 -2.77 -8.34 20.89
CA PRO A 41 -2.50 -8.63 19.48
C PRO A 41 -3.77 -8.64 18.63
N VAL A 42 -4.89 -9.06 19.21
CA VAL A 42 -6.17 -9.23 18.50
C VAL A 42 -6.91 -7.90 18.40
N GLY A 43 -6.97 -7.12 19.48
CA GLY A 43 -7.66 -5.83 19.48
C GLY A 43 -6.88 -4.75 18.74
N THR A 44 -5.55 -4.73 18.82
CA THR A 44 -4.74 -3.83 17.97
C THR A 44 -4.73 -4.27 16.50
N GLY A 45 -5.14 -5.51 16.21
CA GLY A 45 -5.20 -6.11 14.88
C GLY A 45 -3.82 -6.43 14.29
N GLY A 46 -2.84 -5.54 14.50
CA GLY A 46 -1.45 -5.80 14.14
C GLY A 46 -0.60 -4.57 13.84
N ALA A 47 0.57 -4.84 13.26
CA ALA A 47 1.58 -3.86 12.91
C ALA A 47 2.07 -4.06 11.47
N VAL A 48 2.23 -2.95 10.74
CA VAL A 48 3.02 -2.88 9.50
C VAL A 48 4.41 -2.39 9.85
N ILE A 49 5.42 -3.21 9.57
CA ILE A 49 6.83 -2.88 9.80
C ILE A 49 7.50 -2.74 8.45
N ARG A 50 7.83 -1.50 8.08
CA ARG A 50 8.49 -1.17 6.83
C ARG A 50 9.99 -1.10 7.04
N ALA A 51 10.70 -2.11 6.55
CA ALA A 51 12.14 -2.21 6.62
C ALA A 51 12.64 -3.31 5.67
N LEU A 52 13.83 -3.12 5.11
CA LEU A 52 14.55 -4.22 4.47
C LEU A 52 14.96 -5.30 5.49
N PRO A 53 15.26 -6.54 5.04
CA PRO A 53 15.93 -7.52 5.88
C PRO A 53 17.22 -6.98 6.47
N GLY A 54 17.31 -6.95 7.80
CA GLY A 54 18.44 -6.37 8.50
C GLY A 54 18.22 -6.27 10.02
N PRO A 55 19.24 -5.76 10.75
CA PRO A 55 19.29 -5.79 12.21
C PRO A 55 18.16 -5.01 12.87
N ALA A 56 17.73 -3.88 12.31
CA ALA A 56 16.62 -3.10 12.88
C ALA A 56 15.30 -3.88 12.89
N ARG A 57 15.01 -4.60 11.79
CA ARG A 57 13.80 -5.43 11.67
C ARG A 57 13.90 -6.66 12.57
N ASP A 58 15.04 -7.34 12.53
CA ASP A 58 15.22 -8.60 13.23
C ASP A 58 15.29 -8.37 14.75
N GLY A 59 15.93 -7.28 15.20
CA GLY A 59 15.91 -6.83 16.59
C GLY A 59 14.51 -6.45 17.08
N TRP A 60 13.71 -5.75 16.27
CA TRP A 60 12.30 -5.47 16.62
C TRP A 60 11.47 -6.75 16.76
N LEU A 61 11.64 -7.71 15.84
CA LEU A 61 10.96 -9.01 15.88
C LEU A 61 11.40 -9.84 17.08
N GLN A 62 12.68 -9.83 17.42
CA GLN A 62 13.21 -10.49 18.61
C GLN A 62 12.61 -9.87 19.87
N ARG A 63 12.62 -8.54 19.98
CA ARG A 63 12.06 -7.84 21.14
C ARG A 63 10.58 -8.15 21.34
N LEU A 64 9.82 -8.18 20.25
CA LEU A 64 8.42 -8.59 20.31
C LEU A 64 8.26 -10.05 20.78
N SER A 65 9.11 -10.95 20.30
CA SER A 65 9.05 -12.36 20.73
C SER A 65 9.34 -12.56 22.22
N GLU A 66 10.18 -11.71 22.83
CA GLU A 66 10.47 -11.71 24.26
C GLU A 66 9.31 -11.15 25.10
N LEU A 67 8.50 -10.27 24.53
CA LEU A 67 7.34 -9.67 25.20
C LEU A 67 6.09 -10.55 25.13
N LEU A 68 5.97 -11.39 24.10
CA LEU A 68 4.86 -12.32 23.97
C LEU A 68 4.95 -13.43 25.03
N PRO A 69 3.81 -13.88 25.58
CA PRO A 69 3.82 -14.99 26.54
C PRO A 69 4.40 -16.26 25.94
N GLU A 70 5.03 -17.05 26.80
CA GLU A 70 5.61 -18.34 26.42
C GLU A 70 4.54 -19.26 25.79
N GLY A 71 4.87 -19.89 24.66
CA GLY A 71 3.96 -20.76 23.93
C GLY A 71 2.98 -20.06 22.98
N THR A 72 3.03 -18.72 22.84
CA THR A 72 2.21 -17.99 21.86
C THR A 72 2.48 -18.52 20.43
N PRO A 73 1.45 -18.98 19.69
CA PRO A 73 1.67 -19.56 18.37
C PRO A 73 2.02 -18.47 17.35
N VAL A 74 3.26 -18.49 16.84
CA VAL A 74 3.70 -17.60 15.77
C VAL A 74 3.74 -18.37 14.45
N ARG A 75 2.90 -17.99 13.49
CA ARG A 75 2.78 -18.66 12.18
C ARG A 75 3.18 -17.73 11.05
N ARG A 76 4.19 -18.12 10.28
CA ARG A 76 4.60 -17.40 9.08
C ARG A 76 3.70 -17.77 7.90
N VAL A 77 3.21 -16.76 7.19
CA VAL A 77 2.39 -16.89 5.98
C VAL A 77 3.27 -16.60 4.77
N PRO A 78 3.59 -17.61 3.93
CA PRO A 78 4.37 -17.40 2.71
C PRO A 78 3.63 -16.54 1.69
N LEU A 79 4.37 -15.71 0.94
CA LEU A 79 3.84 -14.81 -0.09
C LEU A 79 2.95 -15.52 -1.14
N HIS A 80 3.27 -16.76 -1.48
CA HIS A 80 2.57 -17.55 -2.51
C HIS A 80 1.69 -18.66 -1.92
N ILE A 81 1.25 -18.51 -0.67
CA ILE A 81 0.32 -19.45 -0.03
C ILE A 81 -0.97 -19.55 -0.85
N ASN A 82 -1.46 -20.78 -1.03
CA ASN A 82 -2.75 -21.04 -1.68
C ASN A 82 -3.89 -21.00 -0.65
N ASP A 83 -5.13 -20.93 -1.14
CA ASP A 83 -6.31 -20.82 -0.26
C ASP A 83 -6.43 -22.03 0.69
N GLU A 84 -6.08 -23.23 0.23
CA GLU A 84 -6.12 -24.46 1.03
C GLU A 84 -5.15 -24.42 2.21
N ARG A 85 -3.91 -23.95 2.03
CA ARG A 85 -2.96 -23.82 3.14
C ARG A 85 -3.28 -22.61 4.02
N LEU A 86 -3.87 -21.55 3.47
CA LEU A 86 -4.21 -20.34 4.22
C LEU A 86 -5.42 -20.56 5.14
N LEU A 87 -6.55 -20.95 4.55
CA LEU A 87 -7.85 -21.11 5.23
C LEU A 87 -8.10 -22.54 5.71
N GLY A 88 -7.41 -23.53 5.14
CA GLY A 88 -7.74 -24.93 5.29
C GLY A 88 -8.48 -25.45 4.07
N GLY A 89 -8.69 -26.75 4.03
CA GLY A 89 -9.32 -27.40 2.89
C GLY A 89 -9.50 -28.89 3.08
N LEU A 90 -9.87 -29.58 2.01
CA LEU A 90 -10.00 -31.02 2.02
C LEU A 90 -8.63 -31.71 2.03
N ASP A 91 -8.33 -32.50 3.05
CA ASP A 91 -7.19 -33.42 2.99
C ASP A 91 -7.55 -34.53 1.99
N LEU A 92 -7.05 -34.39 0.76
CA LEU A 92 -7.37 -35.31 -0.32
C LEU A 92 -6.94 -36.75 0.00
N ALA A 93 -5.77 -36.94 0.62
CA ALA A 93 -5.25 -38.27 0.91
C ALA A 93 -6.08 -38.94 2.00
N ALA A 94 -6.31 -38.24 3.12
CA ALA A 94 -7.11 -38.74 4.22
C ALA A 94 -8.57 -38.97 3.79
N THR A 95 -9.14 -38.07 2.99
CA THR A 95 -10.51 -38.19 2.46
C THR A 95 -10.67 -39.42 1.58
N LEU A 96 -9.74 -39.66 0.66
CA LEU A 96 -9.80 -40.82 -0.23
C LEU A 96 -9.60 -42.13 0.53
N GLN A 97 -8.77 -42.16 1.58
CA GLN A 97 -8.59 -43.33 2.43
C GLN A 97 -9.81 -43.62 3.31
N ALA A 98 -10.41 -42.58 3.90
CA ALA A 98 -11.55 -42.72 4.81
C ALA A 98 -12.90 -42.84 4.09
N GLY A 99 -12.98 -42.47 2.81
CA GLY A 99 -14.23 -42.46 2.03
C GLY A 99 -15.25 -41.43 2.51
N ARG A 100 -14.83 -40.45 3.31
CA ARG A 100 -15.63 -39.31 3.80
C ARG A 100 -14.76 -38.04 3.81
N PRO A 101 -15.32 -36.84 3.59
CA PRO A 101 -14.55 -35.59 3.64
C PRO A 101 -13.82 -35.42 4.97
N ILE A 102 -12.51 -35.20 4.92
CA ILE A 102 -11.66 -34.86 6.08
C ILE A 102 -11.07 -33.48 5.85
N ALA A 103 -11.31 -32.58 6.80
CA ALA A 103 -10.78 -31.22 6.77
C ALA A 103 -9.32 -31.17 7.29
N GLN A 104 -8.49 -30.37 6.64
CA GLN A 104 -7.19 -29.93 7.11
C GLN A 104 -7.29 -28.48 7.57
N GLN A 105 -6.68 -28.16 8.71
CA GLN A 105 -6.62 -26.80 9.23
C GLN A 105 -5.66 -25.94 8.40
N GLY A 106 -6.07 -24.69 8.16
CA GLY A 106 -5.24 -23.68 7.54
C GLY A 106 -4.27 -23.01 8.52
N VAL A 107 -3.29 -22.30 7.96
CA VAL A 107 -2.31 -21.51 8.74
C VAL A 107 -3.00 -20.47 9.61
N LEU A 108 -4.12 -19.88 9.17
CA LEU A 108 -4.84 -18.89 9.98
C LEU A 108 -5.48 -19.55 11.21
N THR A 109 -6.14 -20.70 11.06
CA THR A 109 -6.66 -21.47 12.19
C THR A 109 -5.56 -21.89 13.16
N LEU A 110 -4.39 -22.27 12.64
CA LEU A 110 -3.21 -22.64 13.45
C LEU A 110 -2.52 -21.44 14.12
N ALA A 111 -2.92 -20.21 13.80
CA ALA A 111 -2.44 -18.98 14.42
C ALA A 111 -3.37 -18.49 15.54
N ASP A 112 -4.50 -19.18 15.80
CA ASP A 112 -5.43 -18.82 16.87
C ASP A 112 -4.72 -18.68 18.23
N GLY A 113 -5.02 -17.58 18.92
CA GLY A 113 -4.39 -17.22 20.18
C GLY A 113 -2.99 -16.60 20.07
N GLY A 114 -2.49 -16.34 18.85
CA GLY A 114 -1.14 -15.81 18.65
C GLY A 114 -1.02 -14.83 17.48
N VAL A 115 -0.01 -15.05 16.64
CA VAL A 115 0.44 -14.05 15.65
C VAL A 115 0.66 -14.67 14.27
N ALA A 116 0.10 -14.05 13.24
CA ALA A 116 0.36 -14.36 11.85
C ALA A 116 1.36 -13.36 11.24
N VAL A 117 2.53 -13.86 10.82
CA VAL A 117 3.59 -13.04 10.21
C VAL A 117 3.51 -13.14 8.69
N LEU A 118 3.16 -12.04 8.04
CA LEU A 118 3.08 -11.93 6.59
C LEU A 118 4.44 -11.49 6.03
N ALA A 119 5.10 -12.38 5.28
CA ALA A 119 6.35 -12.05 4.61
C ALA A 119 6.09 -11.27 3.31
N MET A 120 6.82 -10.17 3.09
CA MET A 120 6.70 -9.30 1.91
C MET A 120 5.24 -8.89 1.66
N ALA A 121 4.59 -8.32 2.68
CA ALA A 121 3.18 -8.00 2.70
C ALA A 121 2.76 -7.03 1.58
N GLU A 122 3.68 -6.19 1.08
CA GLU A 122 3.50 -5.29 -0.06
C GLU A 122 3.28 -6.02 -1.39
N ARG A 123 3.68 -7.29 -1.46
CA ARG A 123 3.54 -8.15 -2.66
C ARG A 123 2.37 -9.11 -2.58
N LEU A 124 1.59 -9.10 -1.49
CA LEU A 124 0.45 -9.99 -1.34
C LEU A 124 -0.57 -9.78 -2.47
N ALA A 125 -1.10 -10.88 -2.99
CA ALA A 125 -2.16 -10.78 -3.98
C ALA A 125 -3.40 -10.13 -3.36
N PRO A 126 -4.12 -9.23 -4.08
CA PRO A 126 -5.30 -8.55 -3.53
C PRO A 126 -6.36 -9.49 -2.96
N ALA A 127 -6.54 -10.67 -3.57
CA ALA A 127 -7.48 -11.68 -3.09
C ALA A 127 -7.06 -12.31 -1.75
N THR A 128 -5.74 -12.50 -1.53
CA THR A 128 -5.20 -13.01 -0.26
C THR A 128 -5.32 -11.96 0.83
N ALA A 129 -4.97 -10.70 0.52
CA ALA A 129 -5.14 -9.57 1.43
C ALA A 129 -6.61 -9.40 1.84
N ALA A 130 -7.56 -9.49 0.91
CA ALA A 130 -8.98 -9.41 1.20
C ALA A 130 -9.47 -10.55 2.12
N ARG A 131 -8.97 -11.78 1.93
CA ARG A 131 -9.28 -12.92 2.82
C ARG A 131 -8.74 -12.73 4.23
N LEU A 132 -7.48 -12.28 4.34
CA LEU A 132 -6.88 -11.95 5.64
C LEU A 132 -7.68 -10.85 6.35
N ALA A 133 -8.02 -9.77 5.65
CA ALA A 133 -8.86 -8.70 6.17
C ALA A 133 -10.24 -9.20 6.63
N ALA A 134 -10.90 -10.06 5.85
CA ALA A 134 -12.17 -10.66 6.24
C ALA A 134 -12.05 -11.50 7.52
N VAL A 135 -11.01 -12.34 7.64
CA VAL A 135 -10.78 -13.15 8.86
C VAL A 135 -10.46 -12.26 10.07
N LEU A 136 -9.74 -11.15 9.89
CA LEU A 136 -9.50 -10.18 10.97
C LEU A 136 -10.79 -9.51 11.46
N ASP A 137 -11.72 -9.22 10.55
CA ASP A 137 -13.01 -8.61 10.91
C ASP A 137 -13.94 -9.62 11.61
N THR A 138 -14.05 -10.83 11.06
CA THR A 138 -15.01 -11.83 11.55
C THR A 138 -14.47 -12.66 12.70
N GLN A 139 -13.15 -12.73 12.84
CA GLN A 139 -12.43 -13.62 13.76
C GLN A 139 -12.84 -15.09 13.60
N GLU A 140 -13.25 -15.47 12.38
CA GLU A 140 -13.59 -16.84 12.01
C GLU A 140 -13.05 -17.19 10.63
N VAL A 141 -12.61 -18.43 10.49
CA VAL A 141 -12.33 -19.05 9.19
C VAL A 141 -13.49 -19.97 8.86
N ALA A 142 -14.30 -19.55 7.88
CA ALA A 142 -15.38 -20.34 7.32
C ALA A 142 -14.87 -21.17 6.13
N LEU A 143 -14.81 -22.49 6.30
CA LEU A 143 -14.47 -23.46 5.26
C LEU A 143 -15.76 -24.09 4.73
N GLU A 144 -16.39 -23.40 3.78
CA GLU A 144 -17.64 -23.83 3.11
C GLU A 144 -17.35 -24.23 1.65
N ARG A 145 -16.43 -25.18 1.44
CA ARG A 145 -15.94 -25.62 0.11
C ARG A 145 -15.62 -27.11 0.10
N ASP A 146 -15.58 -27.72 -1.09
CA ASP A 146 -15.17 -29.13 -1.29
C ASP A 146 -15.97 -30.16 -0.46
N GLY A 147 -17.25 -29.89 -0.21
CA GLY A 147 -18.12 -30.74 0.60
C GLY A 147 -17.87 -30.63 2.11
N LEU A 148 -17.09 -29.63 2.54
CA LEU A 148 -16.89 -29.24 3.93
C LEU A 148 -17.72 -27.99 4.23
N ALA A 149 -18.26 -27.95 5.44
CA ALA A 149 -18.94 -26.79 6.01
C ALA A 149 -18.53 -26.70 7.49
N THR A 150 -17.32 -26.21 7.73
CA THR A 150 -16.79 -26.02 9.09
C THR A 150 -16.47 -24.56 9.31
N ARG A 151 -16.66 -24.09 10.55
CA ARG A 151 -16.28 -22.77 10.99
C ARG A 151 -15.36 -22.92 12.18
N HIS A 152 -14.25 -22.20 12.15
CA HIS A 152 -13.27 -22.19 13.23
C HIS A 152 -13.09 -20.76 13.69
N ALA A 153 -13.43 -20.47 14.94
CA ALA A 153 -13.03 -19.21 15.57
C ALA A 153 -11.51 -19.13 15.56
N THR A 154 -10.98 -17.99 15.13
CA THR A 154 -9.54 -17.74 15.11
C THR A 154 -9.27 -16.28 15.40
N ARG A 155 -8.51 -16.03 16.47
CA ARG A 155 -8.18 -14.70 16.97
C ARG A 155 -6.67 -14.58 17.00
N PHE A 156 -6.11 -13.77 16.12
CA PHE A 156 -4.67 -13.57 16.01
C PHE A 156 -4.36 -12.13 15.64
N GLY A 157 -3.18 -11.65 16.04
CA GLY A 157 -2.61 -10.40 15.54
C GLY A 157 -1.80 -10.62 14.28
N VAL A 158 -1.63 -9.58 13.46
CA VAL A 158 -0.86 -9.65 12.21
C VAL A 158 0.41 -8.82 12.30
N ILE A 159 1.54 -9.39 11.89
CA ILE A 159 2.76 -8.63 11.59
C ILE A 159 2.95 -8.64 10.09
N ALA A 160 2.75 -7.49 9.45
CA ALA A 160 2.97 -7.30 8.03
C ALA A 160 4.36 -6.70 7.79
N LEU A 161 5.29 -7.52 7.31
CA LEU A 161 6.62 -7.05 6.94
C LEU A 161 6.57 -6.43 5.53
N ASP A 162 6.84 -5.13 5.43
CA ASP A 162 6.85 -4.36 4.18
C ASP A 162 8.31 -4.08 3.76
N GLU A 163 8.74 -4.73 2.67
CA GLU A 163 10.09 -4.55 2.10
C GLU A 163 10.09 -3.55 0.92
N GLY A 164 9.04 -2.75 0.78
CA GLY A 164 8.86 -1.80 -0.32
C GLY A 164 9.78 -0.59 -0.23
N LEU A 165 10.57 -0.36 -1.28
CA LEU A 165 11.50 0.78 -1.37
C LEU A 165 10.86 2.00 -2.04
N ALA A 166 9.97 1.78 -3.00
CA ALA A 166 9.26 2.86 -3.69
C ALA A 166 7.96 3.23 -2.97
N ASP A 167 7.46 4.47 -3.17
CA ASP A 167 6.23 4.93 -2.52
C ASP A 167 4.96 4.18 -2.91
N ASP A 168 4.97 3.52 -4.06
CA ASP A 168 3.86 2.69 -4.54
C ASP A 168 3.99 1.20 -4.18
N GLU A 169 5.15 0.79 -3.65
CA GLU A 169 5.30 -0.52 -3.00
C GLU A 169 4.86 -0.37 -1.55
N ARG A 170 3.57 -0.61 -1.31
CA ARG A 170 2.95 -0.57 0.03
C ARG A 170 2.03 -1.77 0.23
N VAL A 171 1.85 -2.16 1.48
CA VAL A 171 0.83 -3.13 1.88
C VAL A 171 -0.56 -2.69 1.39
N ALA A 172 -1.40 -3.67 1.06
CA ALA A 172 -2.76 -3.41 0.60
C ALA A 172 -3.53 -2.52 1.59
N PRO A 173 -4.20 -1.43 1.14
CA PRO A 173 -4.93 -0.52 2.03
C PRO A 173 -5.98 -1.21 2.91
N ALA A 174 -6.60 -2.27 2.38
CA ALA A 174 -7.56 -3.08 3.13
C ALA A 174 -6.94 -3.77 4.37
N LEU A 175 -5.65 -4.12 4.34
CA LEU A 175 -4.96 -4.63 5.52
C LEU A 175 -4.55 -3.50 6.44
N ILE A 176 -3.95 -2.42 5.92
CA ILE A 176 -3.49 -1.27 6.72
C ILE A 176 -4.61 -0.68 7.59
N ASP A 177 -5.84 -0.61 7.06
CA ASP A 177 -7.02 -0.11 7.79
C ASP A 177 -7.38 -0.95 9.04
N ARG A 178 -6.83 -2.16 9.18
CA ARG A 178 -7.10 -3.09 10.29
C ARG A 178 -5.94 -3.26 11.27
N LEU A 179 -4.77 -2.67 11.00
CA LEU A 179 -3.55 -2.86 11.79
C LEU A 179 -3.21 -1.57 12.52
N ALA A 180 -3.28 -1.50 13.85
CA ALA A 180 -3.05 -0.26 14.60
C ALA A 180 -1.75 0.47 14.21
N PHE A 181 -0.64 -0.26 14.12
CA PHE A 181 0.69 0.34 14.00
C PHE A 181 1.20 0.35 12.55
N SER A 182 1.84 1.45 12.15
CA SER A 182 2.58 1.58 10.90
C SER A 182 3.91 2.25 11.17
N ILE A 183 4.99 1.48 11.15
CA ILE A 183 6.33 1.94 11.58
C ILE A 183 7.30 1.77 10.42
N ASP A 184 8.00 2.85 10.06
CA ASP A 184 9.07 2.82 9.05
C ASP A 184 10.43 2.84 9.76
N LEU A 185 11.17 1.74 9.67
CA LEU A 185 12.47 1.56 10.33
C LEU A 185 13.65 1.92 9.42
N HIS A 186 13.43 2.27 8.15
CA HIS A 186 14.52 2.68 7.24
C HIS A 186 15.38 3.83 7.81
N PRO A 187 14.81 4.89 8.43
CA PRO A 187 15.61 6.00 8.95
C PRO A 187 16.60 5.57 10.05
N LEU A 188 16.27 4.54 10.85
CA LEU A 188 17.19 4.02 11.88
C LEU A 188 18.44 3.40 11.27
N VAL A 189 18.30 2.72 10.12
CA VAL A 189 19.42 2.11 9.41
C VAL A 189 20.29 3.18 8.76
N GLU A 190 19.68 4.21 8.18
CA GLU A 190 20.41 5.35 7.60
C GLU A 190 21.19 6.09 8.68
N ASP A 191 20.57 6.47 9.79
CA ASP A 191 21.25 7.17 10.89
C ASP A 191 22.35 6.32 11.56
N ALA A 192 22.17 5.01 11.66
CA ALA A 192 23.19 4.10 12.20
C ALA A 192 24.40 4.01 11.26
N ALA A 193 24.18 3.88 9.94
CA ALA A 193 25.24 3.85 8.94
C ALA A 193 26.11 5.13 8.94
N HIS A 194 25.54 6.27 9.35
CA HIS A 194 26.27 7.54 9.47
C HIS A 194 27.03 7.69 10.81
N ARG A 195 26.63 6.98 11.87
CA ARG A 195 27.21 7.11 13.22
C ARG A 195 28.23 6.02 13.56
N THR A 196 28.05 4.79 13.07
CA THR A 196 28.93 3.64 13.39
C THR A 196 28.87 2.56 12.30
N THR A 197 30.01 1.96 11.96
CA THR A 197 30.13 0.88 10.96
C THR A 197 29.69 -0.50 11.45
N ASP A 198 29.10 -0.63 12.64
CA ASP A 198 28.83 -1.93 13.27
C ASP A 198 27.32 -2.21 13.37
N GLU A 199 26.84 -3.08 12.49
CA GLU A 199 25.43 -3.48 12.36
C GLU A 199 24.88 -4.19 13.62
N ARG A 200 25.75 -4.78 14.45
CA ARG A 200 25.39 -5.41 15.73
C ARG A 200 25.04 -4.41 16.81
N ALA A 201 25.62 -3.20 16.78
CA ALA A 201 25.35 -2.18 17.78
C ALA A 201 23.90 -1.69 17.76
N LEU A 202 23.25 -1.64 16.58
CA LEU A 202 21.84 -1.23 16.45
C LEU A 202 20.86 -2.30 16.94
N GLU A 203 21.18 -3.57 16.70
CA GLU A 203 20.43 -4.71 17.23
C GLU A 203 20.51 -4.73 18.76
N ASP A 204 21.72 -4.57 19.31
CA ASP A 204 21.96 -4.45 20.75
C ASP A 204 21.34 -3.17 21.34
N GLU A 205 21.32 -2.04 20.65
CA GLU A 205 20.71 -0.78 21.12
C GLU A 205 19.18 -0.92 21.26
N LEU A 206 18.51 -1.52 20.27
CA LEU A 206 17.08 -1.83 20.34
C LEU A 206 16.76 -2.88 21.42
N ALA A 207 17.64 -3.87 21.62
CA ALA A 207 17.48 -4.91 22.63
C ALA A 207 17.82 -4.44 24.06
N SER A 208 18.72 -3.45 24.21
CA SER A 208 19.25 -2.98 25.51
C SER A 208 18.55 -1.74 26.07
N MET A 209 17.64 -1.11 25.32
CA MET A 209 16.82 -0.03 25.87
C MET A 209 15.94 -0.55 27.02
N PRO A 210 15.91 0.14 28.18
CA PRO A 210 15.02 -0.24 29.28
C PRO A 210 13.57 -0.17 28.80
N GLY A 211 12.84 -1.28 28.91
CA GLY A 211 11.46 -1.39 28.48
C GLY A 211 10.70 -2.42 29.30
N TRP A 212 9.51 -2.77 28.84
CA TRP A 212 8.64 -3.73 29.51
C TRP A 212 9.20 -5.16 29.49
N SER A 213 8.90 -5.93 30.52
CA SER A 213 9.14 -7.37 30.55
C SER A 213 7.91 -8.15 30.09
N ALA A 214 8.07 -9.44 29.80
CA ALA A 214 6.94 -10.34 29.58
C ALA A 214 5.96 -10.37 30.76
N SER A 215 6.47 -10.16 31.99
CA SER A 215 5.64 -10.09 33.20
C SER A 215 4.78 -8.83 33.23
N ASP A 216 5.33 -7.69 32.81
CA ASP A 216 4.58 -6.43 32.73
C ASP A 216 3.47 -6.53 31.68
N VAL A 217 3.78 -7.12 30.52
CA VAL A 217 2.79 -7.39 29.47
C VAL A 217 1.71 -8.35 30.00
N ALA A 218 2.08 -9.42 30.71
CA ALA A 218 1.10 -10.34 31.28
C ALA A 218 0.17 -9.65 32.30
N ALA A 219 0.71 -8.77 33.15
CA ALA A 219 -0.09 -7.97 34.09
C ALA A 219 -1.05 -7.01 33.36
N ALA A 220 -0.55 -6.29 32.35
CA ALA A 220 -1.36 -5.40 31.52
C ALA A 220 -2.50 -6.14 30.81
N ARG A 221 -2.24 -7.35 30.30
CA ARG A 221 -3.27 -8.20 29.67
C ARG A 221 -4.41 -8.58 30.61
N ALA A 222 -4.11 -8.79 31.88
CA ALA A 222 -5.12 -9.08 32.90
C ALA A 222 -5.94 -7.84 33.28
N LEU A 223 -5.33 -6.65 33.23
CA LEU A 223 -5.99 -5.37 33.55
C LEU A 223 -6.83 -4.81 32.39
N LEU A 224 -6.44 -5.07 31.14
CA LEU A 224 -7.05 -4.48 29.94
C LEU A 224 -8.61 -4.50 29.90
N PRO A 225 -9.31 -5.59 30.29
CA PRO A 225 -10.77 -5.62 30.27
C PRO A 225 -11.42 -4.62 31.24
N GLN A 226 -10.69 -4.19 32.28
CA GLN A 226 -11.17 -3.33 33.36
C GLN A 226 -10.94 -1.84 33.09
N ILE A 227 -10.22 -1.50 32.02
CA ILE A 227 -9.85 -0.10 31.73
C ILE A 227 -11.02 0.64 31.12
N ASP A 228 -11.40 1.72 31.80
CA ASP A 228 -12.43 2.64 31.36
C ASP A 228 -11.90 3.62 30.30
N ALA A 229 -12.73 3.91 29.30
CA ALA A 229 -12.43 4.80 28.20
C ALA A 229 -13.38 6.01 28.25
N PRO A 230 -12.97 7.12 28.88
CA PRO A 230 -13.82 8.29 29.04
C PRO A 230 -14.32 8.84 27.70
N ALA A 231 -15.55 9.34 27.68
CA ALA A 231 -16.20 9.81 26.45
C ALA A 231 -15.43 10.99 25.82
N GLU A 232 -14.81 11.82 26.67
CA GLU A 232 -14.01 12.98 26.29
C GLU A 232 -12.76 12.56 25.51
N ILE A 233 -12.09 11.49 25.94
CA ILE A 233 -10.92 10.92 25.26
C ILE A 233 -11.32 10.31 23.91
N VAL A 234 -12.45 9.60 23.88
CA VAL A 234 -12.97 9.03 22.63
C VAL A 234 -13.31 10.14 21.65
N GLN A 235 -13.95 11.22 22.12
CA GLN A 235 -14.26 12.39 21.32
C GLN A 235 -12.97 13.04 20.80
N ALA A 236 -11.96 13.26 21.65
CA ALA A 236 -10.70 13.86 21.24
C ALA A 236 -9.96 13.07 20.15
N LEU A 237 -9.94 11.72 20.25
CA LEU A 237 -9.36 10.87 19.23
C LEU A 237 -10.14 10.89 17.90
N VAL A 238 -11.47 11.00 17.97
CA VAL A 238 -12.32 11.12 16.77
C VAL A 238 -12.15 12.49 16.11
N SER A 239 -12.18 13.58 16.87
CA SER A 239 -11.93 14.94 16.41
C SER A 239 -10.55 15.05 15.77
N THR A 240 -9.52 14.49 16.40
CA THR A 240 -8.15 14.42 15.85
C THR A 240 -8.10 13.63 14.54
N ALA A 241 -8.76 12.47 14.46
CA ALA A 241 -8.81 11.68 13.23
C ALA A 241 -9.47 12.45 12.08
N LEU A 242 -10.55 13.17 12.35
CA LEU A 242 -11.22 14.04 11.37
C LEU A 242 -10.32 15.19 10.91
N ALA A 243 -9.66 15.87 11.85
CA ALA A 243 -8.72 16.95 11.54
C ALA A 243 -7.57 16.48 10.65
N LEU A 244 -7.05 15.27 10.87
CA LEU A 244 -6.01 14.62 10.05
C LEU A 244 -6.52 14.04 8.72
N GLY A 245 -7.82 14.12 8.43
CA GLY A 245 -8.42 13.62 7.18
C GLY A 245 -8.52 12.09 7.13
N VAL A 246 -8.61 11.44 8.29
CA VAL A 246 -8.77 10.00 8.41
C VAL A 246 -10.25 9.64 8.39
N ALA A 247 -10.77 9.26 7.23
CA ALA A 247 -12.21 9.00 7.04
C ALA A 247 -12.69 7.66 7.66
N SER A 248 -11.80 6.74 8.00
CA SER A 248 -12.15 5.42 8.52
C SER A 248 -12.36 5.45 10.04
N LEU A 249 -13.54 5.02 10.51
CA LEU A 249 -13.82 4.85 11.95
C LEU A 249 -13.00 3.74 12.62
N ARG A 250 -12.34 2.87 11.84
CA ARG A 250 -11.43 1.88 12.42
C ARG A 250 -10.22 2.53 13.08
N ALA A 251 -9.70 3.62 12.51
CA ALA A 251 -8.51 4.29 13.04
C ALA A 251 -8.71 4.84 14.46
N PRO A 252 -9.75 5.66 14.76
CA PRO A 252 -10.00 6.11 16.14
C PRO A 252 -10.36 4.94 17.06
N LEU A 253 -11.06 3.90 16.59
CA LEU A 253 -11.31 2.70 17.40
C LEU A 253 -10.00 1.98 17.79
N LEU A 254 -9.07 1.83 16.84
CA LEU A 254 -7.75 1.26 17.11
C LEU A 254 -6.95 2.17 18.06
N ALA A 255 -7.04 3.49 17.91
CA ALA A 255 -6.40 4.44 18.82
C ALA A 255 -6.92 4.29 20.26
N VAL A 256 -8.24 4.16 20.46
CA VAL A 256 -8.82 3.90 21.79
C VAL A 256 -8.29 2.57 22.37
N ARG A 257 -8.20 1.51 21.56
CA ARG A 257 -7.64 0.21 22.01
C ARG A 257 -6.17 0.33 22.40
N VAL A 258 -5.39 1.11 21.65
CA VAL A 258 -3.99 1.39 21.96
C VAL A 258 -3.85 2.21 23.24
N ALA A 259 -4.69 3.24 23.44
CA ALA A 259 -4.71 4.05 24.66
C ALA A 259 -5.06 3.20 25.89
N ARG A 260 -6.02 2.26 25.77
CA ARG A 260 -6.31 1.28 26.82
C ARG A 260 -5.13 0.37 27.11
N ALA A 261 -4.45 -0.15 26.09
CA ALA A 261 -3.27 -0.98 26.28
C ALA A 261 -2.11 -0.20 26.94
N SER A 262 -1.98 1.09 26.63
CA SER A 262 -1.02 2.00 27.28
C SER A 262 -1.31 2.16 28.77
N ALA A 263 -2.55 2.52 29.13
CA ALA A 263 -2.98 2.61 30.51
C ALA A 263 -2.77 1.29 31.28
N ALA A 264 -2.98 0.14 30.61
CA ALA A 264 -2.76 -1.18 31.19
C ALA A 264 -1.30 -1.46 31.52
N LEU A 265 -0.37 -1.05 30.65
CA LEU A 265 1.07 -1.20 30.86
C LEU A 265 1.58 -0.37 32.03
N ASP A 266 0.90 0.74 32.33
CA ASP A 266 1.17 1.58 33.49
C ASP A 266 0.43 1.12 34.76
N GLY A 267 -0.35 0.04 34.68
CA GLY A 267 -1.13 -0.48 35.81
C GLY A 267 -2.33 0.39 36.20
N ARG A 268 -2.78 1.29 35.32
CA ARG A 268 -3.92 2.19 35.55
C ARG A 268 -5.24 1.55 35.09
N LEU A 269 -6.36 2.06 35.62
CA LEU A 269 -7.73 1.62 35.28
C LEU A 269 -8.52 2.62 34.43
N ARG A 270 -7.94 3.79 34.13
CA ARG A 270 -8.57 4.85 33.32
C ARG A 270 -7.54 5.44 32.37
N ILE A 271 -7.97 5.72 31.14
CA ILE A 271 -7.14 6.38 30.11
C ILE A 271 -6.90 7.85 30.50
N THR A 272 -5.67 8.32 30.30
CA THR A 272 -5.28 9.73 30.49
C THR A 272 -4.98 10.42 29.16
N ASP A 273 -4.81 11.73 29.19
CA ASP A 273 -4.44 12.56 28.04
C ASP A 273 -3.16 12.06 27.35
N ASP A 274 -2.18 11.59 28.12
CA ASP A 274 -0.90 11.11 27.59
C ASP A 274 -1.05 9.82 26.79
N ASP A 275 -1.95 8.92 27.21
CA ASP A 275 -2.29 7.71 26.45
C ASP A 275 -2.98 8.07 25.14
N ALA A 276 -3.85 9.09 25.16
CA ALA A 276 -4.54 9.57 23.97
C ALA A 276 -3.56 10.21 22.98
N GLN A 277 -2.61 11.02 23.46
CA GLN A 277 -1.53 11.58 22.66
C GLN A 277 -0.66 10.48 22.04
N LEU A 278 -0.25 9.48 22.82
CA LEU A 278 0.53 8.34 22.33
C LEU A 278 -0.23 7.53 21.27
N ALA A 279 -1.50 7.25 21.52
CA ALA A 279 -2.35 6.53 20.57
C ALA A 279 -2.54 7.33 19.27
N ALA A 280 -2.72 8.65 19.36
CA ALA A 280 -2.81 9.51 18.19
C ALA A 280 -1.50 9.53 17.39
N ALA A 281 -0.34 9.60 18.07
CA ALA A 281 0.98 9.54 17.45
C ALA A 281 1.25 8.20 16.75
N LEU A 282 0.91 7.07 17.37
CA LEU A 282 1.20 5.74 16.83
C LEU A 282 0.19 5.25 15.78
N VAL A 283 -1.06 5.69 15.88
CA VAL A 283 -2.17 5.17 15.05
C VAL A 283 -2.68 6.22 14.06
N LEU A 284 -2.93 7.45 14.47
CA LEU A 284 -3.58 8.45 13.62
C LEU A 284 -2.58 9.20 12.73
N ALA A 285 -1.44 9.62 13.29
CA ALA A 285 -0.43 10.38 12.56
C ALA A 285 0.09 9.68 11.29
N PRO A 286 0.40 8.36 11.29
CA PRO A 286 0.82 7.65 10.07
C PRO A 286 -0.27 7.55 8.99
N ARG A 287 -1.53 7.83 9.34
CA ARG A 287 -2.70 7.77 8.45
C ARG A 287 -3.15 9.15 7.95
N ALA A 288 -2.49 10.22 8.39
CA ALA A 288 -2.89 11.58 8.06
C ALA A 288 -2.90 11.81 6.55
N THR A 289 -4.02 12.32 6.02
CA THR A 289 -4.19 12.67 4.60
C THR A 289 -4.28 14.18 4.37
N GLN A 290 -4.37 14.96 5.43
CA GLN A 290 -4.26 16.41 5.40
C GLN A 290 -3.53 16.86 6.65
N VAL A 291 -2.95 18.04 6.56
CA VAL A 291 -2.44 18.73 7.75
C VAL A 291 -3.52 19.71 8.17
N PRO A 292 -3.99 19.66 9.43
CA PRO A 292 -4.95 20.62 9.95
C PRO A 292 -4.43 22.03 9.69
N ALA A 293 -5.30 22.91 9.20
CA ALA A 293 -4.94 24.33 9.12
C ALA A 293 -4.72 24.84 10.55
N PRO A 294 -3.70 25.67 10.80
CA PRO A 294 -3.63 26.37 12.08
C PRO A 294 -4.94 27.13 12.29
N PRO A 295 -5.47 27.18 13.52
CA PRO A 295 -6.67 27.94 13.80
C PRO A 295 -6.47 29.35 13.24
N ALA A 296 -7.42 29.81 12.41
CA ALA A 296 -7.39 31.17 11.91
C ALA A 296 -7.40 32.07 13.14
N ASP A 297 -6.37 32.92 13.28
CA ASP A 297 -6.35 33.98 14.29
C ASP A 297 -7.73 34.62 14.30
N GLN A 298 -8.39 34.60 15.47
CA GLN A 298 -9.60 35.37 15.69
C GLN A 298 -9.30 36.80 15.19
N PRO A 299 -10.17 37.39 14.34
CA PRO A 299 -9.93 38.76 13.91
C PRO A 299 -9.77 39.61 15.18
N PRO A 300 -8.74 40.48 15.24
CA PRO A 300 -8.51 41.29 16.43
C PRO A 300 -9.78 42.05 16.74
N ASP A 301 -10.17 42.01 18.01
CA ASP A 301 -11.27 42.77 18.59
C ASP A 301 -10.88 44.27 18.63
N ASP A 302 -10.69 44.85 17.43
CA ASP A 302 -10.48 46.26 17.18
C ASP A 302 -11.68 46.78 16.38
N ALA A 303 -12.88 46.53 16.87
CA ALA A 303 -14.03 47.37 16.56
C ALA A 303 -14.16 48.39 17.69
N GLN A 304 -13.38 49.48 17.58
CA GLN A 304 -13.63 50.71 18.32
C GLN A 304 -15.09 51.11 18.13
N ALA A 305 -15.90 50.91 19.17
CA ALA A 305 -17.17 51.59 19.32
C ALA A 305 -16.89 53.09 19.47
N PRO A 306 -17.63 53.98 18.78
CA PRO A 306 -17.50 55.43 18.97
C PRO A 306 -17.83 55.80 20.43
N PRO A 307 -17.12 56.77 21.05
CA PRO A 307 -17.36 57.13 22.44
C PRO A 307 -18.71 57.82 22.59
N GLU A 308 -19.54 57.32 23.51
CA GLU A 308 -20.72 58.04 24.00
C GLU A 308 -20.30 59.21 24.91
N PRO A 309 -21.06 60.32 24.96
CA PRO A 309 -20.67 61.51 25.70
C PRO A 309 -20.84 61.34 27.21
N GLU A 310 -19.85 61.76 27.98
CA GLU A 310 -19.90 61.91 29.43
C GLU A 310 -20.84 63.05 29.86
N GLU A 311 -21.68 62.79 30.87
CA GLU A 311 -22.24 63.76 31.81
C GLU A 311 -22.50 63.04 33.17
N PRO A 312 -22.51 63.75 34.31
CA PRO A 312 -21.48 63.57 35.33
C PRO A 312 -21.96 62.97 36.66
N GLU A 313 -20.95 62.72 37.50
CA GLU A 313 -20.92 62.15 38.85
C GLU A 313 -22.04 62.58 39.82
N ALA A 314 -22.49 61.62 40.61
CA ALA A 314 -22.92 61.85 42.00
C ALA A 314 -22.58 60.60 42.83
N SER A 315 -21.54 60.72 43.64
CA SER A 315 -21.21 59.84 44.74
C SER A 315 -21.88 60.36 46.01
N GLU A 316 -22.61 59.51 46.73
CA GLU A 316 -22.94 59.74 48.14
C GLU A 316 -22.84 58.44 48.94
N ASP A 317 -21.92 58.50 49.91
CA ASP A 317 -21.93 58.00 51.28
C ASP A 317 -22.10 56.50 51.65
N THR A 318 -21.09 56.09 52.42
CA THR A 318 -20.88 55.07 53.48
C THR A 318 -22.13 54.76 54.35
N PRO A 319 -22.21 53.73 55.24
CA PRO A 319 -21.15 52.84 55.77
C PRO A 319 -21.52 51.35 56.04
N GLU A 320 -20.50 50.58 56.42
CA GLU A 320 -20.56 49.26 57.10
C GLU A 320 -21.33 49.34 58.45
N PRO A 321 -21.98 48.27 58.95
CA PRO A 321 -21.36 47.42 59.99
C PRO A 321 -21.91 45.95 60.03
N PRO A 322 -21.66 45.14 61.08
CA PRO A 322 -20.55 44.20 61.26
C PRO A 322 -21.00 42.71 61.23
N ALA A 323 -20.03 41.81 61.42
CA ALA A 323 -20.19 40.36 61.58
C ALA A 323 -21.13 39.94 62.73
N PRO A 324 -21.55 38.66 62.75
CA PRO A 324 -21.08 37.82 63.85
C PRO A 324 -20.47 36.49 63.39
N GLU A 325 -19.74 35.95 64.35
CA GLU A 325 -18.80 34.84 64.33
C GLU A 325 -19.47 33.45 64.34
N ASP A 326 -18.59 32.48 64.08
CA ASP A 326 -18.54 31.11 64.58
C ASP A 326 -19.31 29.99 63.87
N GLY A 327 -18.51 29.08 63.31
CA GLY A 327 -18.89 27.72 62.98
C GLY A 327 -17.86 27.02 62.10
N ASP A 328 -16.70 26.65 62.67
CA ASP A 328 -15.83 25.59 62.16
C ASP A 328 -16.69 24.35 61.83
N ASP A 329 -16.65 23.85 60.59
CA ASP A 329 -16.32 22.44 60.38
C ASP A 329 -15.85 22.17 58.95
N THR A 330 -14.87 21.29 58.91
CA THR A 330 -14.09 20.73 57.83
C THR A 330 -14.89 20.11 56.67
N GLY A 331 -14.44 20.36 55.44
CA GLY A 331 -14.90 19.72 54.22
C GLY A 331 -13.93 20.03 53.08
N ASP A 332 -12.99 19.11 52.87
CA ASP A 332 -12.03 19.04 51.78
C ASP A 332 -12.77 18.77 50.46
N ASP A 333 -13.06 19.82 49.68
CA ASP A 333 -13.45 19.72 48.28
C ASP A 333 -12.26 20.21 47.43
N ASP A 334 -11.48 19.24 46.93
CA ASP A 334 -10.55 19.39 45.81
C ASP A 334 -11.36 19.55 44.52
N ASP A 335 -11.96 20.72 44.35
CA ASP A 335 -12.63 21.14 43.13
C ASP A 335 -11.56 21.72 42.18
N THR A 336 -10.72 20.84 41.62
CA THR A 336 -9.88 21.21 40.48
C THR A 336 -10.77 21.24 39.23
N PRO A 337 -10.94 22.39 38.55
CA PRO A 337 -11.84 22.48 37.40
C PRO A 337 -11.33 21.58 36.27
N GLU A 338 -12.15 20.61 35.86
CA GLU A 338 -11.89 19.81 34.66
C GLU A 338 -11.68 20.75 33.46
N PRO A 339 -10.58 20.62 32.69
CA PRO A 339 -10.32 21.49 31.56
C PRO A 339 -11.43 21.32 30.51
N PRO A 340 -11.84 22.40 29.82
CA PRO A 340 -12.84 22.32 28.76
C PRO A 340 -12.38 21.34 27.67
N VAL A 341 -13.31 20.53 27.16
CA VAL A 341 -13.05 19.45 26.17
C VAL A 341 -12.21 19.92 24.96
N GLY A 342 -12.29 21.20 24.59
CA GLY A 342 -11.47 21.80 23.53
C GLY A 342 -9.96 21.74 23.78
N ASP A 343 -9.50 21.93 25.03
CA ASP A 343 -8.07 21.92 25.35
C ASP A 343 -7.44 20.52 25.17
N LEU A 344 -8.23 19.47 25.42
CA LEU A 344 -7.82 18.09 25.22
C LEU A 344 -7.73 17.76 23.72
N GLU A 345 -8.72 18.19 22.94
CA GLU A 345 -8.71 18.02 21.47
C GLU A 345 -7.46 18.64 20.85
N ASP A 346 -7.10 19.85 21.27
CA ASP A 346 -5.93 20.57 20.78
C ASP A 346 -4.61 19.88 21.16
N ARG A 347 -4.47 19.40 22.40
CA ARG A 347 -3.26 18.69 22.86
C ARG A 347 -3.06 17.34 22.14
N VAL A 348 -4.13 16.59 21.92
CA VAL A 348 -4.07 15.31 21.17
C VAL A 348 -3.75 15.56 19.71
N LEU A 349 -4.31 16.62 19.12
CA LEU A 349 -4.01 17.03 17.75
C LEU A 349 -2.55 17.49 17.60
N GLU A 350 -2.04 18.27 18.54
CA GLU A 350 -0.65 18.75 18.55
C GLU A 350 0.33 17.56 18.63
N ALA A 351 0.10 16.61 19.53
CA ALA A 351 0.93 15.40 19.64
C ALA A 351 0.89 14.56 18.35
N ALA A 352 -0.28 14.42 17.73
CA ALA A 352 -0.41 13.73 16.46
C ALA A 352 0.35 14.44 15.33
N GLN A 353 0.26 15.76 15.25
CA GLN A 353 1.01 16.58 14.28
C GLN A 353 2.52 16.49 14.50
N ALA A 354 2.96 16.48 15.77
CA ALA A 354 4.35 16.37 16.14
C ALA A 354 4.98 15.02 15.78
N ALA A 355 4.18 13.95 15.73
CA ALA A 355 4.58 12.61 15.31
C ALA A 355 4.59 12.40 13.79
N ILE A 356 4.08 13.36 13.00
CA ILE A 356 4.14 13.29 11.53
C ILE A 356 5.60 13.41 11.06
N PRO A 357 6.13 12.45 10.27
CA PRO A 357 7.49 12.53 9.75
C PRO A 357 7.77 13.81 8.96
N ALA A 358 8.95 14.41 9.17
CA ALA A 358 9.43 15.54 8.39
C ALA A 358 9.48 15.16 6.90
N GLY A 359 8.67 15.82 6.07
CA GLY A 359 8.53 15.49 4.64
C GLY A 359 7.20 14.86 4.25
N LEU A 360 6.39 14.34 5.18
CA LEU A 360 5.00 13.92 4.88
C LEU A 360 4.16 15.12 4.45
N LEU A 361 4.36 16.28 5.08
CA LEU A 361 3.70 17.54 4.74
C LEU A 361 4.07 18.00 3.33
N ALA A 362 5.36 17.92 2.96
CA ALA A 362 5.84 18.17 1.61
C ALA A 362 5.27 17.16 0.58
N ALA A 363 5.14 15.88 0.96
CA ALA A 363 4.57 14.84 0.12
C ALA A 363 3.04 14.95 -0.05
N LEU A 364 2.31 15.43 0.97
CA LEU A 364 0.88 15.71 0.94
C LEU A 364 0.57 16.95 0.08
N MET A 365 1.37 18.02 0.23
CA MET A 365 1.28 19.21 -0.62
C MET A 365 1.68 18.91 -2.07
N ALA A 366 2.72 18.11 -2.31
CA ALA A 366 3.05 17.61 -3.64
C ALA A 366 2.07 16.55 -4.19
N GLY A 367 1.21 16.00 -3.31
CA GLY A 367 0.32 14.88 -3.58
C GLY A 367 -1.12 15.27 -3.92
N GLN A 368 -1.54 16.53 -3.72
CA GLN A 368 -2.87 17.00 -4.14
C GLN A 368 -3.08 16.87 -5.66
N ASP A 369 -2.03 17.04 -6.47
CA ASP A 369 -2.06 16.81 -7.93
C ASP A 369 -2.02 15.32 -8.34
N ARG A 370 -1.68 14.41 -7.42
CA ARG A 370 -1.57 12.96 -7.68
C ARG A 370 -2.82 12.17 -7.29
N ARG A 371 -3.73 12.75 -6.48
CA ARG A 371 -4.91 12.06 -5.92
C ARG A 371 -5.98 11.71 -6.97
N SER A 372 -6.06 12.46 -8.06
CA SER A 372 -6.92 12.10 -9.20
C SER A 372 -6.46 10.83 -9.93
N ASN A 373 -5.22 10.37 -9.71
CA ASN A 373 -4.63 9.18 -10.33
C ASN A 373 -4.44 7.99 -9.36
N ALA A 374 -4.83 8.11 -8.09
CA ALA A 374 -4.60 7.07 -7.07
C ALA A 374 -5.70 5.98 -7.03
N GLN A 375 -6.88 6.20 -7.60
CA GLN A 375 -7.93 5.17 -7.78
C GLN A 375 -7.60 4.15 -8.89
N ALA A 376 -6.36 4.17 -9.35
CA ALA A 376 -5.96 3.67 -10.65
C ALA A 376 -4.74 2.73 -10.55
N SER A 377 -4.51 2.09 -9.40
CA SER A 377 -3.44 1.10 -9.23
C SER A 377 -3.85 -0.26 -9.82
N GLY A 378 -3.64 -0.45 -11.14
CA GLY A 378 -4.26 -1.57 -11.83
C GLY A 378 -3.70 -2.04 -13.17
N ARG A 379 -2.38 -2.30 -13.26
CA ARG A 379 -1.69 -3.30 -14.13
C ARG A 379 -0.91 -2.77 -15.34
N ALA A 380 0.39 -2.56 -15.14
CA ALA A 380 1.37 -2.75 -16.22
C ALA A 380 1.34 -4.23 -16.66
N GLY A 381 0.99 -4.45 -17.94
CA GLY A 381 0.71 -5.75 -18.52
C GLY A 381 -0.63 -6.29 -18.05
N ALA A 382 -1.68 -6.05 -18.83
CA ALA A 382 -2.97 -6.67 -18.59
C ALA A 382 -2.75 -8.18 -18.43
N VAL A 383 -3.05 -8.71 -17.24
CA VAL A 383 -2.95 -10.14 -16.97
C VAL A 383 -4.10 -10.78 -17.73
N GLN A 384 -3.84 -11.17 -18.97
CA GLN A 384 -4.81 -11.91 -19.76
C GLN A 384 -4.94 -13.31 -19.18
N GLN A 385 -6.18 -13.73 -19.03
CA GLN A 385 -6.53 -15.09 -18.64
C GLN A 385 -6.30 -15.98 -19.86
N GLY A 386 -5.13 -16.61 -19.92
CA GLY A 386 -4.76 -17.55 -20.96
C GLY A 386 -5.20 -18.97 -20.61
N CYS A 387 -5.63 -19.76 -21.59
CA CYS A 387 -5.89 -21.19 -21.41
C CYS A 387 -4.66 -22.07 -21.69
N LYS A 388 -3.61 -21.55 -22.36
CA LYS A 388 -2.55 -22.36 -22.98
C LYS A 388 -1.12 -22.09 -22.51
N ARG A 389 -0.80 -20.89 -21.99
CA ARG A 389 0.57 -20.48 -21.64
C ARG A 389 0.56 -19.42 -20.52
N GLY A 390 1.60 -19.43 -19.69
CA GLY A 390 1.76 -18.49 -18.56
C GLY A 390 2.05 -19.19 -17.24
N ARG A 391 2.01 -18.45 -16.12
CA ARG A 391 2.12 -19.03 -14.76
C ARG A 391 0.75 -19.65 -14.39
N PRO A 392 0.68 -20.90 -13.92
CA PRO A 392 -0.56 -21.47 -13.39
C PRO A 392 -1.13 -20.56 -12.30
N SER A 393 -2.45 -20.36 -12.31
CA SER A 393 -3.13 -19.32 -11.53
C SER A 393 -4.45 -19.78 -10.94
N GLY A 394 -4.46 -21.02 -10.45
CA GLY A 394 -5.64 -21.73 -9.99
C GLY A 394 -6.26 -22.59 -11.08
N ALA A 395 -7.45 -23.12 -10.79
CA ALA A 395 -8.23 -23.92 -11.72
C ALA A 395 -9.64 -23.36 -11.87
N ARG A 396 -10.34 -23.82 -12.90
CA ARG A 396 -11.78 -23.61 -13.07
C ARG A 396 -12.42 -24.91 -13.49
N ARG A 397 -13.69 -25.10 -13.15
CA ARG A 397 -14.49 -26.20 -13.70
C ARG A 397 -14.56 -26.07 -15.22
N GLY A 398 -14.38 -27.18 -15.91
CA GLY A 398 -14.40 -27.23 -17.36
C GLY A 398 -13.69 -28.45 -17.91
N GLU A 399 -14.09 -28.86 -19.10
CA GLU A 399 -13.45 -29.97 -19.80
C GLU A 399 -12.10 -29.53 -20.41
N PRO A 400 -11.12 -30.44 -20.53
CA PRO A 400 -9.85 -30.19 -21.19
C PRO A 400 -9.99 -30.09 -22.74
N ARG A 401 -10.94 -29.28 -23.21
CA ARG A 401 -11.14 -28.96 -24.63
C ARG A 401 -10.36 -27.68 -25.00
N ALA A 402 -10.11 -27.49 -26.30
CA ALA A 402 -9.44 -26.31 -26.85
C ALA A 402 -8.02 -26.05 -26.30
N GLY A 403 -7.28 -27.09 -25.89
CA GLY A 403 -5.89 -26.99 -25.44
C GLY A 403 -5.71 -26.57 -23.98
N ALA A 404 -6.78 -26.53 -23.19
CA ALA A 404 -6.70 -26.34 -21.74
C ALA A 404 -6.17 -27.62 -21.06
N ARG A 405 -5.22 -27.47 -20.11
CA ARG A 405 -4.65 -28.61 -19.38
C ARG A 405 -5.55 -28.99 -18.20
N LEU A 406 -5.87 -30.28 -18.07
CA LEU A 406 -6.60 -30.82 -16.92
C LEU A 406 -5.78 -30.58 -15.64
N ASN A 407 -6.41 -30.02 -14.61
CA ASN A 407 -5.87 -29.96 -13.27
C ASN A 407 -6.32 -31.21 -12.51
N VAL A 408 -5.41 -32.19 -12.43
CA VAL A 408 -5.69 -33.50 -11.82
C VAL A 408 -6.06 -33.36 -10.34
N ILE A 409 -5.35 -32.51 -9.59
CA ILE A 409 -5.55 -32.35 -8.14
C ILE A 409 -6.95 -31.79 -7.87
N GLU A 410 -7.31 -30.70 -8.53
CA GLU A 410 -8.64 -30.07 -8.36
C GLU A 410 -9.77 -30.97 -8.86
N THR A 411 -9.51 -31.76 -9.90
CA THR A 411 -10.48 -32.75 -10.40
C THR A 411 -10.71 -33.87 -9.39
N LEU A 412 -9.64 -34.39 -8.77
CA LEU A 412 -9.75 -35.41 -7.74
C LEU A 412 -10.40 -34.85 -6.47
N ARG A 413 -10.09 -33.61 -6.09
CA ARG A 413 -10.71 -32.89 -4.97
C ARG A 413 -12.21 -32.74 -5.15
N ALA A 414 -12.66 -32.34 -6.34
CA ALA A 414 -14.08 -32.27 -6.66
C ALA A 414 -14.76 -33.64 -6.62
N ALA A 415 -14.07 -34.70 -7.04
CA ALA A 415 -14.60 -36.06 -7.05
C ALA A 415 -14.58 -36.75 -5.67
N ALA A 416 -13.66 -36.38 -4.78
CA ALA A 416 -13.38 -37.11 -3.54
C ALA A 416 -14.57 -37.21 -2.56
N PRO A 417 -15.39 -36.16 -2.32
CA PRO A 417 -16.57 -36.25 -1.45
C PRO A 417 -17.62 -37.27 -1.92
N TRP A 418 -17.68 -37.54 -3.23
CA TRP A 418 -18.74 -38.35 -3.83
C TRP A 418 -18.41 -39.85 -3.94
N GLN A 419 -17.21 -40.27 -3.54
CA GLN A 419 -16.74 -41.64 -3.79
C GLN A 419 -17.65 -42.71 -3.18
N LYS A 420 -18.11 -42.51 -1.94
CA LYS A 420 -19.01 -43.47 -1.26
C LYS A 420 -20.33 -43.65 -2.00
N ILE A 421 -20.95 -42.54 -2.43
CA ILE A 421 -22.23 -42.55 -3.16
C ILE A 421 -22.04 -43.22 -4.52
N ARG A 422 -20.99 -42.86 -5.26
CA ARG A 422 -20.72 -43.40 -6.59
C ARG A 422 -20.39 -44.89 -6.57
N HIS A 423 -19.65 -45.37 -5.56
CA HIS A 423 -19.41 -46.79 -5.36
C HIS A 423 -20.69 -47.57 -5.05
N ALA A 424 -21.59 -47.01 -4.23
CA ALA A 424 -22.89 -47.60 -3.95
C ALA A 424 -23.79 -47.65 -5.20
N GLU A 425 -23.80 -46.60 -6.03
CA GLU A 425 -24.52 -46.55 -7.30
C GLU A 425 -24.01 -47.61 -8.29
N VAL A 426 -22.68 -47.76 -8.42
CA VAL A 426 -22.08 -48.79 -9.29
C VAL A 426 -22.39 -50.19 -8.77
N ALA A 427 -22.31 -50.43 -7.46
CA ALA A 427 -22.69 -51.71 -6.86
C ALA A 427 -24.17 -52.05 -7.10
N ARG A 428 -25.07 -51.07 -6.97
CA ARG A 428 -26.50 -51.22 -7.28
C ARG A 428 -26.75 -51.51 -8.76
N ALA A 429 -26.08 -50.80 -9.66
CA ALA A 429 -26.22 -51.02 -11.11
C ALA A 429 -25.75 -52.42 -11.52
N GLN A 430 -24.68 -52.94 -10.90
CA GLN A 430 -24.18 -54.30 -11.13
C GLN A 430 -25.14 -55.37 -10.64
N ALA A 431 -25.83 -55.14 -9.52
CA ALA A 431 -26.83 -56.08 -9.01
C ALA A 431 -28.04 -56.23 -9.94
N VAL A 432 -28.39 -55.20 -10.71
CA VAL A 432 -29.53 -55.20 -11.63
C VAL A 432 -29.17 -55.83 -12.99
N LYS A 433 -27.93 -55.64 -13.48
CA LYS A 433 -27.49 -56.16 -14.78
C LYS A 433 -26.04 -56.68 -14.69
N PRO A 434 -25.83 -57.95 -14.32
CA PRO A 434 -24.49 -58.51 -14.19
C PRO A 434 -23.81 -58.57 -15.57
N THR A 435 -22.73 -57.81 -15.74
CA THR A 435 -21.87 -57.87 -16.93
C THR A 435 -20.89 -59.04 -16.83
N GLN A 436 -20.65 -59.76 -17.93
CA GLN A 436 -19.77 -60.96 -17.97
C GLN A 436 -18.28 -60.68 -17.73
N VAL A 437 -17.85 -59.41 -17.79
CA VAL A 437 -16.48 -58.99 -17.49
C VAL A 437 -16.49 -58.33 -16.10
N PRO A 438 -15.66 -58.76 -15.13
CA PRO A 438 -15.50 -58.04 -13.88
C PRO A 438 -14.95 -56.65 -14.21
N PRO A 439 -15.68 -55.55 -13.97
CA PRO A 439 -15.12 -54.24 -14.19
C PRO A 439 -13.96 -54.07 -13.20
N THR A 440 -12.82 -53.60 -13.70
CA THR A 440 -11.76 -53.08 -12.85
C THR A 440 -12.38 -52.08 -11.89
N ARG A 441 -12.40 -52.39 -10.59
CA ARG A 441 -12.90 -51.47 -9.55
C ARG A 441 -12.00 -50.24 -9.57
N ALA A 442 -12.39 -49.23 -10.32
CA ALA A 442 -11.71 -47.94 -10.33
C ALA A 442 -11.72 -47.44 -8.89
N ARG A 443 -10.54 -47.37 -8.26
CA ARG A 443 -10.41 -46.96 -6.85
C ARG A 443 -11.01 -45.57 -6.61
N VAL A 444 -10.92 -44.70 -7.61
CA VAL A 444 -11.54 -43.37 -7.64
C VAL A 444 -12.42 -43.24 -8.87
N GLN A 445 -13.70 -42.92 -8.68
CA GLN A 445 -14.66 -42.64 -9.74
C GLN A 445 -14.72 -41.14 -10.03
N VAL A 446 -14.30 -40.73 -11.22
CA VAL A 446 -14.33 -39.33 -11.69
C VAL A 446 -15.36 -39.20 -12.81
N ARG A 447 -16.24 -38.20 -12.74
CA ARG A 447 -17.25 -37.84 -13.74
C ARG A 447 -16.85 -36.56 -14.47
N ARG A 448 -17.49 -36.29 -15.61
CA ARG A 448 -17.26 -35.06 -16.40
C ARG A 448 -17.44 -33.79 -15.59
N ASP A 449 -18.38 -33.80 -14.65
CA ASP A 449 -18.67 -32.68 -13.77
C ASP A 449 -17.54 -32.33 -12.81
N ASP A 450 -16.65 -33.28 -12.51
CA ASP A 450 -15.51 -33.04 -11.63
C ASP A 450 -14.34 -32.38 -12.37
N PHE A 451 -14.37 -32.31 -13.70
CA PHE A 451 -13.22 -31.83 -14.47
C PHE A 451 -12.93 -30.35 -14.18
N HIS A 452 -11.68 -30.11 -13.80
CA HIS A 452 -11.12 -28.79 -13.62
C HIS A 452 -9.94 -28.59 -14.57
N VAL A 453 -9.84 -27.43 -15.20
CA VAL A 453 -8.73 -27.04 -16.06
C VAL A 453 -7.90 -25.92 -15.44
N THR A 454 -6.58 -26.00 -15.61
CA THR A 454 -5.62 -25.02 -15.10
C THR A 454 -5.81 -23.67 -15.81
N ARG A 455 -5.94 -22.59 -15.03
CA ARG A 455 -5.93 -21.22 -15.54
C ARG A 455 -4.51 -20.72 -15.62
N TYR A 456 -4.13 -20.05 -16.71
CA TYR A 456 -2.83 -19.40 -16.81
C TYR A 456 -2.96 -17.88 -16.74
N LYS A 457 -2.13 -17.26 -15.92
CA LYS A 457 -1.89 -15.81 -15.95
C LYS A 457 -0.73 -15.55 -16.89
N GLN A 458 -1.00 -14.81 -17.97
CA GLN A 458 0.03 -14.30 -18.85
C GLN A 458 0.00 -12.77 -18.76
N ARG A 459 1.12 -12.14 -18.40
CA ARG A 459 1.28 -10.69 -18.55
C ARG A 459 1.44 -10.41 -20.03
N SER A 460 0.62 -9.55 -20.62
CA SER A 460 0.88 -9.03 -21.97
C SER A 460 2.26 -8.36 -21.97
N ALA A 461 3.08 -8.62 -22.98
CA ALA A 461 4.36 -7.93 -23.12
C ALA A 461 4.07 -6.45 -23.45
N THR A 462 4.82 -5.53 -22.85
CA THR A 462 4.77 -4.11 -23.22
C THR A 462 5.78 -3.85 -24.32
N THR A 463 5.43 -2.96 -25.26
CA THR A 463 6.34 -2.52 -26.31
C THR A 463 6.36 -1.01 -26.35
N THR A 464 7.52 -0.42 -26.02
CA THR A 464 7.76 1.01 -26.04
C THR A 464 8.25 1.43 -27.42
N VAL A 465 7.53 2.34 -28.06
CA VAL A 465 7.84 2.89 -29.38
C VAL A 465 8.40 4.29 -29.19
N PHE A 466 9.70 4.46 -29.39
CA PHE A 466 10.33 5.79 -29.41
C PHE A 466 10.12 6.42 -30.77
N VAL A 467 9.54 7.61 -30.80
CA VAL A 467 9.28 8.40 -32.00
C VAL A 467 10.12 9.66 -31.89
N VAL A 468 11.17 9.75 -32.70
CA VAL A 468 12.22 10.77 -32.54
C VAL A 468 12.24 11.72 -33.72
N ASP A 469 12.28 13.03 -33.41
CA ASP A 469 12.53 14.08 -34.38
C ASP A 469 14.01 14.12 -34.77
N ALA A 470 14.31 13.87 -36.05
CA ALA A 470 15.66 13.90 -36.59
C ALA A 470 15.96 15.18 -37.42
N SER A 471 15.11 16.20 -37.35
CA SER A 471 15.27 17.45 -38.10
C SER A 471 16.36 18.37 -37.52
N GLY A 472 17.20 18.95 -38.40
CA GLY A 472 18.20 19.99 -38.09
C GLY A 472 19.57 19.54 -37.57
N SER A 473 20.57 20.44 -37.64
CA SER A 473 21.93 20.29 -37.09
C SER A 473 21.97 20.22 -35.55
N SER A 474 20.83 20.46 -34.91
CA SER A 474 20.61 20.37 -33.47
C SER A 474 20.18 18.99 -33.01
N ALA A 475 19.78 18.06 -33.90
CA ALA A 475 19.29 16.74 -33.50
C ALA A 475 20.32 15.94 -32.70
N LEU A 476 21.62 16.02 -33.08
CA LEU A 476 22.72 15.39 -32.36
C LEU A 476 22.98 16.02 -30.98
N ASN A 477 22.92 17.35 -30.85
CA ASN A 477 23.09 18.04 -29.56
C ASN A 477 21.88 17.84 -28.63
N ARG A 478 20.65 17.86 -29.17
CA ARG A 478 19.40 17.63 -28.43
C ARG A 478 19.25 16.18 -27.97
N LEU A 479 19.68 15.21 -28.80
CA LEU A 479 19.77 13.80 -28.38
C LEU A 479 20.91 13.58 -27.39
N ALA A 480 22.01 14.33 -27.46
CA ALA A 480 23.07 14.29 -26.47
C ALA A 480 22.60 14.83 -25.10
N GLU A 481 21.80 15.89 -25.09
CA GLU A 481 21.13 16.42 -23.89
C GLU A 481 20.04 15.47 -23.35
N ALA A 482 19.25 14.86 -24.24
CA ALA A 482 18.25 13.85 -23.88
C ALA A 482 18.83 12.44 -23.67
N LYS A 483 20.16 12.25 -23.83
CA LYS A 483 20.82 10.94 -23.75
C LYS A 483 20.61 10.28 -22.39
N GLY A 484 20.79 11.05 -21.31
CA GLY A 484 20.57 10.55 -19.95
C GLY A 484 19.12 10.11 -19.73
N ALA A 485 18.17 10.89 -20.24
CA ALA A 485 16.75 10.61 -20.14
C ALA A 485 16.32 9.35 -20.90
N VAL A 486 16.76 9.23 -22.17
CA VAL A 486 16.46 8.07 -23.02
C VAL A 486 17.19 6.82 -22.54
N GLU A 487 18.41 6.93 -21.99
CA GLU A 487 19.12 5.78 -21.43
C GLU A 487 18.43 5.19 -20.20
N LEU A 488 17.87 6.04 -19.33
CA LEU A 488 17.06 5.58 -18.19
C LEU A 488 15.78 4.92 -18.64
N LEU A 489 15.09 5.51 -19.63
CA LEU A 489 13.90 4.92 -20.24
C LEU A 489 14.18 3.52 -20.80
N LEU A 490 15.31 3.37 -21.49
CA LEU A 490 15.73 2.09 -22.03
C LEU A 490 16.16 1.10 -20.94
N ALA A 491 16.79 1.57 -19.86
CA ALA A 491 17.14 0.75 -18.70
C ALA A 491 15.87 0.25 -17.98
N ASP A 492 14.87 1.10 -17.79
CA ASP A 492 13.57 0.73 -17.23
C ASP A 492 12.84 -0.28 -18.12
N CYS A 493 12.86 -0.09 -19.45
CA CYS A 493 12.33 -1.07 -20.39
C CYS A 493 13.05 -2.43 -20.28
N TYR A 494 14.37 -2.43 -20.05
CA TYR A 494 15.15 -3.66 -19.85
C TYR A 494 14.77 -4.38 -18.56
N VAL A 495 14.68 -3.66 -17.43
CA VAL A 495 14.27 -4.22 -16.13
C VAL A 495 12.89 -4.86 -16.22
N ARG A 496 11.95 -4.18 -16.89
CA ARG A 496 10.58 -4.67 -17.10
C ARG A 496 10.45 -5.77 -18.16
N ARG A 497 11.52 -6.03 -18.92
CA ARG A 497 11.56 -6.96 -20.08
C ARG A 497 10.60 -6.55 -21.21
N ASP A 498 10.43 -5.25 -21.40
CA ASP A 498 9.64 -4.67 -22.46
C ASP A 498 10.41 -4.73 -23.80
N GLN A 499 9.69 -4.74 -24.92
CA GLN A 499 10.32 -4.57 -26.22
C GLN A 499 10.46 -3.08 -26.53
N VAL A 500 11.43 -2.74 -27.37
CA VAL A 500 11.72 -1.39 -27.80
C VAL A 500 11.68 -1.33 -29.32
N ALA A 501 10.98 -0.33 -29.86
CA ALA A 501 11.03 0.05 -31.27
C ALA A 501 11.47 1.51 -31.38
N VAL A 502 12.14 1.86 -32.48
CA VAL A 502 12.59 3.24 -32.75
C VAL A 502 12.12 3.64 -34.13
N LEU A 503 11.34 4.71 -34.17
CA LEU A 503 10.78 5.35 -35.34
C LEU A 503 11.34 6.78 -35.40
N ALA A 504 11.82 7.20 -36.55
CA ALA A 504 12.33 8.55 -36.74
C ALA A 504 11.62 9.21 -37.92
N PHE A 505 11.33 10.50 -37.80
CA PHE A 505 10.74 11.27 -38.89
C PHE A 505 11.71 12.35 -39.37
N ARG A 506 11.88 12.43 -40.70
CA ARG A 506 12.81 13.35 -41.38
C ARG A 506 12.42 13.56 -42.83
N GLY A 507 12.85 14.68 -43.41
CA GLY A 507 12.58 14.95 -44.82
C GLY A 507 11.08 14.99 -45.05
N LYS A 508 10.52 14.13 -45.93
CA LYS A 508 9.09 14.13 -46.26
C LYS A 508 8.27 13.01 -45.58
N GLY A 509 8.86 12.20 -44.70
CA GLY A 509 8.15 11.07 -44.08
C GLY A 509 8.75 10.53 -42.79
N ALA A 510 8.27 9.36 -42.38
CA ALA A 510 8.69 8.65 -41.17
C ALA A 510 9.21 7.25 -41.51
N GLU A 511 10.27 6.82 -40.82
CA GLU A 511 11.00 5.58 -41.07
C GLU A 511 11.15 4.77 -39.77
N LEU A 512 10.89 3.46 -39.85
CA LEU A 512 11.10 2.53 -38.72
C LEU A 512 12.56 2.05 -38.73
N LEU A 513 13.38 2.64 -37.85
CA LEU A 513 14.81 2.33 -37.76
C LEU A 513 15.08 1.03 -37.00
N LEU A 514 14.25 0.74 -36.00
CA LEU A 514 14.36 -0.47 -35.20
C LEU A 514 12.98 -1.11 -35.01
N PRO A 515 12.72 -2.30 -35.59
CA PRO A 515 11.51 -3.05 -35.27
C PRO A 515 11.54 -3.51 -33.80
N PRO A 516 10.36 -3.80 -33.20
CA PRO A 516 10.26 -4.23 -31.81
C PRO A 516 11.28 -5.33 -31.45
N THR A 517 12.20 -5.00 -30.54
CA THR A 517 13.28 -5.89 -30.10
C THR A 517 13.53 -5.75 -28.60
N ARG A 518 14.05 -6.80 -27.99
CA ARG A 518 14.52 -6.77 -26.59
C ARG A 518 15.99 -6.39 -26.46
N SER A 519 16.67 -6.15 -27.58
CA SER A 519 18.10 -5.83 -27.59
C SER A 519 18.32 -4.36 -27.25
N LEU A 520 18.66 -4.10 -25.99
CA LEU A 520 19.06 -2.79 -25.50
C LEU A 520 20.23 -2.22 -26.31
N VAL A 521 21.20 -3.07 -26.67
CA VAL A 521 22.38 -2.67 -27.46
C VAL A 521 21.97 -2.17 -28.85
N ARG A 522 21.01 -2.82 -29.52
CA ARG A 522 20.51 -2.36 -30.82
C ARG A 522 19.70 -1.07 -30.69
N ALA A 523 18.89 -0.93 -29.64
CA ALA A 523 18.17 0.30 -29.34
C ALA A 523 19.12 1.49 -29.13
N LYS A 524 20.14 1.32 -28.28
CA LYS A 524 21.17 2.35 -28.05
C LYS A 524 21.92 2.72 -29.34
N ARG A 525 22.33 1.73 -30.13
CA ARG A 525 23.01 1.98 -31.42
C ARG A 525 22.12 2.71 -32.41
N SER A 526 20.83 2.37 -32.47
CA SER A 526 19.87 3.02 -33.37
C SER A 526 19.62 4.48 -32.98
N LEU A 527 19.61 4.80 -31.69
CA LEU A 527 19.41 6.17 -31.20
C LEU A 527 20.69 7.01 -31.30
N ALA A 528 21.86 6.42 -31.06
CA ALA A 528 23.15 7.10 -31.20
C ALA A 528 23.53 7.35 -32.68
N GLY A 529 23.04 6.52 -33.59
CA GLY A 529 23.31 6.60 -35.04
C GLY A 529 22.26 7.37 -35.84
N LEU A 530 21.44 8.21 -35.21
CA LEU A 530 20.38 8.95 -35.90
C LEU A 530 20.98 9.97 -36.90
N PRO A 531 20.65 9.90 -38.20
CA PRO A 531 21.14 10.84 -39.19
C PRO A 531 20.48 12.20 -39.00
N GLY A 532 21.26 13.27 -38.82
CA GLY A 532 20.72 14.63 -38.65
C GLY A 532 20.39 15.31 -39.98
N GLY A 533 19.26 16.03 -40.02
CA GLY A 533 18.93 16.98 -41.09
C GLY A 533 17.65 16.68 -41.88
N GLY A 534 17.12 17.73 -42.54
CA GLY A 534 15.86 17.68 -43.29
C GLY A 534 14.70 18.36 -42.55
N GLY A 535 13.51 18.37 -43.17
CA GLY A 535 12.30 18.87 -42.52
C GLY A 535 11.69 17.87 -41.53
N THR A 536 10.65 18.34 -40.87
CA THR A 536 9.97 17.82 -39.69
C THR A 536 8.52 17.45 -40.05
N PRO A 537 8.29 16.30 -40.69
CA PRO A 537 6.96 15.82 -41.06
C PRO A 537 6.27 15.17 -39.85
N LEU A 538 5.98 15.99 -38.82
CA LEU A 538 5.50 15.52 -37.52
C LEU A 538 4.16 14.77 -37.61
N ALA A 539 3.24 15.23 -38.47
CA ALA A 539 1.96 14.55 -38.69
C ALA A 539 2.16 13.11 -39.21
N SER A 540 3.02 12.93 -40.20
CA SER A 540 3.39 11.61 -40.73
C SER A 540 4.09 10.73 -39.69
N GLY A 541 4.85 11.33 -38.76
CA GLY A 541 5.45 10.64 -37.62
C GLY A 541 4.41 10.10 -36.64
N ILE A 542 3.41 10.90 -36.29
CA ILE A 542 2.30 10.51 -35.41
C ILE A 542 1.48 9.38 -36.06
N ASP A 543 1.19 9.49 -37.36
CA ASP A 543 0.45 8.47 -38.11
C ASP A 543 1.19 7.12 -38.13
N ALA A 544 2.49 7.15 -38.43
CA ALA A 544 3.30 5.94 -38.48
C ALA A 544 3.44 5.30 -37.08
N ALA A 545 3.53 6.12 -36.03
CA ALA A 545 3.52 5.64 -34.65
C ALA A 545 2.19 4.99 -34.27
N ALA A 546 1.05 5.60 -34.67
CA ALA A 546 -0.28 5.04 -34.43
C ALA A 546 -0.44 3.69 -35.12
N ALA A 547 -0.09 3.59 -36.41
CA ALA A 547 -0.19 2.35 -37.17
C ALA A 547 0.67 1.22 -36.57
N LEU A 548 1.90 1.54 -36.13
CA LEU A 548 2.77 0.58 -35.45
C LEU A 548 2.19 0.15 -34.11
N ALA A 549 1.69 1.09 -33.30
CA ALA A 549 1.07 0.80 -32.01
C ALA A 549 -0.17 -0.09 -32.15
N GLU A 550 -1.04 0.16 -33.13
CA GLU A 550 -2.19 -0.70 -33.42
C GLU A 550 -1.78 -2.10 -33.86
N SER A 551 -0.70 -2.23 -34.66
CA SER A 551 -0.17 -3.55 -35.03
C SER A 551 0.34 -4.34 -33.82
N ILE A 552 0.96 -3.66 -32.85
CA ILE A 552 1.42 -4.23 -31.59
C ILE A 552 0.23 -4.65 -30.73
N ALA A 553 -0.78 -3.79 -30.60
CA ALA A 553 -2.00 -4.07 -29.85
C ALA A 553 -2.74 -5.32 -30.38
N ARG A 554 -2.83 -5.48 -31.70
CA ARG A 554 -3.43 -6.66 -32.35
C ARG A 554 -2.68 -7.97 -32.04
N ARG A 555 -1.40 -7.92 -31.69
CA ARG A 555 -0.62 -9.09 -31.25
C ARG A 555 -0.80 -9.45 -29.77
N GLY A 556 -1.65 -8.71 -29.04
CA GLY A 556 -1.89 -8.90 -27.62
C GLY A 556 -0.81 -8.29 -26.72
N GLU A 557 -0.01 -7.37 -27.26
CA GLU A 557 0.96 -6.57 -26.52
C GLU A 557 0.37 -5.20 -26.17
N THR A 558 0.93 -4.53 -25.16
CA THR A 558 0.50 -3.18 -24.79
C THR A 558 1.49 -2.16 -25.36
N PRO A 559 1.11 -1.38 -26.41
CA PRO A 559 2.00 -0.36 -26.96
C PRO A 559 2.04 0.90 -26.07
N ILE A 560 3.21 1.50 -25.94
CA ILE A 560 3.42 2.81 -25.32
C ILE A 560 4.23 3.66 -26.28
N VAL A 561 3.71 4.81 -26.72
CA VAL A 561 4.40 5.71 -27.64
C VAL A 561 5.10 6.80 -26.86
N VAL A 562 6.39 7.00 -27.08
CA VAL A 562 7.19 8.08 -26.48
C VAL A 562 7.65 8.99 -27.61
N LEU A 563 7.07 10.18 -27.70
CA LEU A 563 7.32 11.16 -28.75
C LEU A 563 8.32 12.21 -28.26
N LEU A 564 9.44 12.37 -28.97
CA LEU A 564 10.49 13.34 -28.68
C LEU A 564 10.47 14.41 -29.78
N THR A 565 9.92 15.59 -29.49
CA THR A 565 9.75 16.67 -30.47
C THR A 565 9.58 18.03 -29.78
N ASP A 566 9.90 19.12 -30.46
CA ASP A 566 9.59 20.49 -30.03
C ASP A 566 8.16 20.93 -30.43
N GLY A 567 7.39 20.02 -31.05
CA GLY A 567 5.98 20.21 -31.40
C GLY A 567 5.75 21.04 -32.67
N ARG A 568 6.80 21.42 -33.41
CA ARG A 568 6.69 22.27 -34.60
C ARG A 568 6.86 21.46 -35.89
N GLY A 569 5.75 21.15 -36.56
CA GLY A 569 5.78 20.63 -37.93
C GLY A 569 6.10 21.72 -38.95
N ASN A 570 6.96 21.42 -39.94
CA ASN A 570 7.26 22.33 -41.06
C ASN A 570 6.89 21.74 -42.43
N ILE A 571 6.51 20.45 -42.47
CA ILE A 571 6.11 19.73 -43.67
C ILE A 571 4.71 19.16 -43.44
N ALA A 572 3.81 19.48 -44.37
CA ALA A 572 2.44 18.98 -44.41
C ALA A 572 2.40 17.50 -44.78
N ARG A 573 1.27 16.85 -44.56
CA ARG A 573 1.04 15.41 -44.82
C ARG A 573 1.23 15.04 -46.30
N ASP A 574 1.04 15.99 -47.21
CA ASP A 574 1.28 15.85 -48.65
C ASP A 574 2.75 16.05 -49.08
N GLY A 575 3.66 16.29 -48.12
CA GLY A 575 5.08 16.50 -48.35
C GLY A 575 5.45 17.90 -48.83
N SER A 576 4.49 18.84 -48.87
CA SER A 576 4.74 20.25 -49.17
C SER A 576 5.28 21.02 -47.96
N PRO A 577 6.21 21.98 -48.16
CA PRO A 577 6.68 22.85 -47.09
C PRO A 577 5.62 23.91 -46.76
N GLY A 578 5.24 24.03 -45.48
CA GLY A 578 4.26 25.03 -45.05
C GLY A 578 3.85 24.88 -43.59
N ARG A 579 4.19 25.87 -42.75
CA ARG A 579 3.99 25.77 -41.29
C ARG A 579 2.52 25.77 -40.86
N ALA A 580 1.67 26.57 -41.52
CA ALA A 580 0.25 26.65 -41.16
C ALA A 580 -0.45 25.32 -41.44
N ARG A 581 -0.32 24.81 -42.67
CA ARG A 581 -0.90 23.53 -43.09
C ARG A 581 -0.30 22.33 -42.35
N ALA A 582 1.01 22.34 -42.08
CA ALA A 582 1.64 21.32 -41.24
C ALA A 582 1.12 21.35 -39.79
N GLY A 583 0.79 22.53 -39.25
CA GLY A 583 0.15 22.67 -37.94
C GLY A 583 -1.23 22.01 -37.90
N ASP A 584 -2.08 22.31 -38.89
CA ASP A 584 -3.42 21.71 -38.99
C ASP A 584 -3.37 20.18 -39.15
N ASP A 585 -2.44 19.69 -39.98
CA ASP A 585 -2.23 18.24 -40.18
C ASP A 585 -1.76 17.55 -38.89
N VAL A 586 -0.90 18.20 -38.09
CA VAL A 586 -0.44 17.70 -36.79
C VAL A 586 -1.60 17.61 -35.79
N GLN A 587 -2.46 18.63 -35.72
CA GLN A 587 -3.65 18.62 -34.87
C GLN A 587 -4.61 17.48 -35.28
N GLN A 588 -4.81 17.29 -36.58
CA GLN A 588 -5.66 16.21 -37.08
C GLN A 588 -5.10 14.83 -36.71
N ALA A 589 -3.79 14.60 -36.91
CA ALA A 589 -3.13 13.36 -36.54
C ALA A 589 -3.19 13.12 -35.01
N ALA A 590 -3.02 14.17 -34.21
CA ALA A 590 -3.14 14.09 -32.75
C ALA A 590 -4.54 13.65 -32.29
N ARG A 591 -5.59 14.22 -32.89
CA ARG A 591 -6.99 13.82 -32.59
C ARG A 591 -7.27 12.38 -33.00
N GLN A 592 -6.75 11.93 -34.14
CA GLN A 592 -6.86 10.54 -34.58
C GLN A 592 -6.14 9.59 -33.63
N PHE A 593 -4.93 9.94 -33.19
CA PHE A 593 -4.18 9.19 -32.19
C PHE A 593 -4.96 9.05 -30.88
N ARG A 594 -5.60 10.12 -30.42
CA ARG A 594 -6.46 10.11 -29.23
C ARG A 594 -7.70 9.23 -29.41
N ALA A 595 -8.33 9.28 -30.58
CA ALA A 595 -9.50 8.44 -30.89
C ALA A 595 -9.17 6.94 -30.90
N ALA A 596 -7.94 6.57 -31.27
CA ALA A 596 -7.44 5.20 -31.17
C ALA A 596 -7.15 4.74 -29.72
N GLN A 597 -7.32 5.62 -28.73
CA GLN A 597 -7.07 5.36 -27.30
C GLN A 597 -5.67 4.79 -27.02
N LEU A 598 -4.68 5.21 -27.81
CA LEU A 598 -3.29 4.80 -27.66
C LEU A 598 -2.62 5.62 -26.56
N ARG A 599 -1.67 4.99 -25.85
CA ARG A 599 -0.95 5.62 -24.74
C ARG A 599 0.27 6.37 -25.28
N ALA A 600 0.39 7.65 -24.94
CA ALA A 600 1.51 8.48 -25.35
C ALA A 600 2.13 9.32 -24.22
N LEU A 601 3.44 9.48 -24.28
CA LEU A 601 4.24 10.44 -23.52
C LEU A 601 4.93 11.37 -24.52
N LEU A 602 4.73 12.68 -24.38
CA LEU A 602 5.43 13.69 -25.17
C LEU A 602 6.54 14.32 -24.34
N ILE A 603 7.77 14.17 -24.81
CA ILE A 603 8.97 14.78 -24.25
C ILE A 603 9.33 15.96 -25.14
N ASP A 604 9.19 17.17 -24.59
CA ASP A 604 9.53 18.41 -25.29
C ASP A 604 11.05 18.54 -25.34
N THR A 605 11.64 18.51 -26.54
CA THR A 605 13.09 18.59 -26.75
C THR A 605 13.59 20.01 -26.95
N SER A 606 12.76 21.03 -26.66
CA SER A 606 13.16 22.42 -26.76
C SER A 606 13.87 22.93 -25.49
N PRO A 607 14.83 23.88 -25.60
CA PRO A 607 15.58 24.41 -24.45
C PRO A 607 14.71 25.12 -23.39
N GLN A 608 13.54 25.59 -23.80
CA GLN A 608 12.54 26.22 -22.94
C GLN A 608 11.18 25.66 -23.30
N PRO A 609 10.32 25.32 -22.31
CA PRO A 609 9.03 24.68 -22.58
C PRO A 609 8.19 25.46 -23.59
N GLN A 610 7.80 24.81 -24.69
CA GLN A 610 7.03 25.48 -25.74
C GLN A 610 5.53 25.20 -25.63
N ALA A 611 4.73 26.23 -25.88
CA ALA A 611 3.28 26.13 -25.92
C ALA A 611 2.78 25.14 -26.99
N ALA A 612 3.48 25.06 -28.14
CA ALA A 612 3.14 24.16 -29.23
C ALA A 612 3.21 22.67 -28.83
N ALA A 613 4.29 22.25 -28.17
CA ALA A 613 4.45 20.89 -27.67
C ALA A 613 3.42 20.54 -26.58
N ARG A 614 3.10 21.51 -25.70
CA ARG A 614 2.07 21.34 -24.66
C ARG A 614 0.67 21.18 -25.27
N GLN A 615 0.33 21.99 -26.26
CA GLN A 615 -0.94 21.89 -26.98
C GLN A 615 -1.06 20.55 -27.71
N LEU A 616 0.01 20.12 -28.38
CA LEU A 616 0.05 18.81 -29.05
C LEU A 616 -0.20 17.66 -28.05
N ALA A 617 0.43 17.69 -26.89
CA ALA A 617 0.21 16.69 -25.85
C ALA A 617 -1.26 16.65 -25.38
N GLN A 618 -1.88 17.82 -25.17
CA GLN A 618 -3.29 17.92 -24.80
C GLN A 618 -4.23 17.36 -25.88
N GLU A 619 -3.96 17.65 -27.14
CA GLU A 619 -4.76 17.15 -28.27
C GLU A 619 -4.62 15.64 -28.45
N MET A 620 -3.42 15.09 -28.27
CA MET A 620 -3.15 13.65 -28.28
C MET A 620 -3.71 12.92 -27.05
N GLY A 621 -3.97 13.63 -25.95
CA GLY A 621 -4.23 13.01 -24.64
C GLY A 621 -2.96 12.36 -24.05
N ALA A 622 -1.79 12.89 -24.40
CA ALA A 622 -0.49 12.41 -23.94
C ALA A 622 -0.04 13.14 -22.66
N SER A 623 0.74 12.46 -21.82
CA SER A 623 1.45 13.12 -20.72
C SER A 623 2.53 14.06 -21.30
N TYR A 624 2.58 15.31 -20.84
CA TYR A 624 3.57 16.30 -21.28
C TYR A 624 4.75 16.38 -20.30
N LEU A 625 5.97 16.36 -20.82
CA LEU A 625 7.19 16.49 -20.03
C LEU A 625 8.17 17.48 -20.70
N PRO A 626 8.40 18.67 -20.13
CA PRO A 626 9.39 19.60 -20.65
C PRO A 626 10.83 19.22 -20.28
N LEU A 627 11.79 19.36 -21.20
CA LEU A 627 13.23 19.30 -20.88
C LEU A 627 13.78 20.72 -20.66
N PRO A 628 13.82 21.17 -19.39
CA PRO A 628 15.08 21.74 -18.89
C PRO A 628 15.30 21.36 -17.40
N TYR A 629 16.51 20.93 -17.04
CA TYR A 629 16.90 20.61 -15.65
C TYR A 629 16.16 19.46 -14.94
N ALA A 630 15.46 18.57 -15.65
CA ALA A 630 15.05 17.30 -15.05
C ALA A 630 16.30 16.42 -14.89
N GLY A 631 16.85 16.37 -13.68
CA GLY A 631 17.81 15.32 -13.34
C GLY A 631 17.24 13.96 -13.73
N ALA A 632 18.11 13.08 -14.23
CA ALA A 632 17.84 11.69 -14.59
C ALA A 632 16.67 11.03 -13.80
N SER A 633 16.67 11.18 -12.48
CA SER A 633 15.67 10.65 -11.55
C SER A 633 14.24 11.19 -11.76
N ALA A 634 14.05 12.50 -11.96
CA ALA A 634 12.73 13.11 -12.14
C ALA A 634 12.05 12.65 -13.44
N LEU A 635 12.85 12.39 -14.47
CA LEU A 635 12.35 11.88 -15.75
C LEU A 635 11.98 10.39 -15.68
N SER A 636 12.78 9.56 -15.00
CA SER A 636 12.40 8.16 -14.72
C SER A 636 11.11 8.09 -13.88
N GLN A 637 10.95 8.97 -12.89
CA GLN A 637 9.71 9.07 -12.11
C GLN A 637 8.51 9.55 -12.93
N ALA A 638 8.65 10.57 -13.78
CA ALA A 638 7.57 11.05 -14.64
C ALA A 638 7.12 9.99 -15.66
N VAL A 639 8.06 9.21 -16.19
CA VAL A 639 7.78 8.07 -17.07
C VAL A 639 7.16 6.93 -16.28
N ALA A 640 7.68 6.61 -15.09
CA ALA A 640 7.08 5.61 -14.20
C ALA A 640 5.63 6.00 -13.88
N LEU A 641 5.37 7.28 -13.61
CA LEU A 641 4.03 7.81 -13.37
C LEU A 641 3.16 7.77 -14.63
N ALA A 642 3.65 8.17 -15.80
CA ALA A 642 2.91 8.08 -17.06
C ALA A 642 2.63 6.62 -17.48
N THR A 643 3.54 5.70 -17.19
CA THR A 643 3.35 4.26 -17.44
C THR A 643 2.46 3.60 -16.38
N LYS A 644 2.39 4.13 -15.15
CA LYS A 644 1.51 3.67 -14.05
C LYS A 644 0.09 4.24 -14.17
N SER A 645 -0.10 5.53 -14.43
CA SER A 645 -1.41 6.18 -14.64
C SER A 645 -2.11 5.64 -15.89
N ALA A 646 -1.35 5.29 -16.92
CA ALA A 646 -1.86 4.61 -18.10
C ALA A 646 -2.40 3.19 -17.79
N SER A 647 -2.09 2.58 -16.64
CA SER A 647 -2.50 1.20 -16.32
C SER A 647 -3.97 1.04 -15.90
N ALA A 648 -4.74 2.12 -15.81
CA ALA A 648 -5.84 2.16 -14.86
C ALA A 648 -7.27 2.39 -15.37
N ALA A 649 -7.48 2.68 -16.65
CA ALA A 649 -8.82 2.88 -17.16
C ALA A 649 -9.50 1.54 -17.52
N PRO A 650 -10.80 1.36 -17.18
CA PRO A 650 -11.53 0.11 -17.43
C PRO A 650 -11.85 -0.05 -18.92
N LEU A 651 -11.66 -1.26 -19.45
CA LEU A 651 -12.28 -1.68 -20.71
C LEU A 651 -13.80 -1.62 -20.53
N ALA A 652 -14.44 -0.62 -21.14
CA ALA A 652 -15.88 -0.66 -21.37
C ALA A 652 -16.18 -1.85 -22.30
N SER A 653 -17.03 -2.76 -21.82
CA SER A 653 -17.54 -3.90 -22.55
C SER A 653 -18.32 -3.48 -23.79
N ARG A 654 -17.98 -4.06 -24.94
CA ARG A 654 -18.94 -4.44 -25.98
C ARG A 654 -18.88 -5.94 -26.16
#